data_AF-A0A8C2EM06-F1
#
_entry.id   AF-A0A8C2EM06-F1
#
_cell.length_a   1.000
_cell.length_b   1.000
_cell.length_c   1.000
_cell.angle_alpha   90.00
_cell.angle_beta   90.00
_cell.angle_gamma   90.00
#
_symmetry.space_group_name_H-M   'P 1'
#
loop_
_entity.id
_entity.type
_entity.pdbx_description
1 polymer ?
#
loop_
_entity_poly.entity_id
_entity_poly.type
_entity_poly.pdbx_seq_one_letter_code
_entity_poly.pdbx_strand_id
1 'polypeptide(L)'
;PSFFRTIASDYHQGRALAYIVKHFGWSWVGAVNSDNDYGNNVMSIFLNTAQKEEICVEYSVKFYRTEPEKLKKVVETIKKSTAKVIVAFVSLIEMDLLTEQLNIQNITGFQLIGGEGWITAKSLITPNSFLVLGGSLGFAFRKINIEGFSDYVIKSFWDTAFPCSKTEGNSSQDTLICSRYQDLLTLKNYNEDVPEQRYASNVYKAVYAVAHSLHSLLNCKEQAGCEKSLTIQPKRTICLNNNFGDHVWFDSTGGAVAHYEVVNWQQDSNRSFQFKPVGYFDASLPPDQSFMLKTENIIWAGGQLEPRSVCSESCPPGTRKAAQKGRPVCCYDCIPCAEGEISNETDSINCKQCPGEYWSNAERNQCVLKAVEFLSFTEMMGIVLVFFSLFGVGLTALVAILFYSKKETPIVKANNSELSFLLLFSLPLCFLCSLTFIGRPTEWSCMLRHTAFGITFGLCISCVLGKTIVVLMAFKATLPGINVMKWFGPAQQRLSVLAFTLIQVLICLLWLTISPPFPHKNIKYYKEKIILECSLGSTLGFWAVLGYVGLLAVLCFIFAFLARTLPDNFNEAKFITFSLLIFCAVWITFIPAYVSSPGKFTVAVEIFAILASSFGLLFCIFAPKCYIILFKSDQNTNALTKVAVSEFYSFAI
;
A
#
# COMPACT_ATOMS: atom_id res chain seq x y z
N PRO A 1 28.52 -18.42 -50.29
CA PRO A 1 27.35 -19.32 -50.23
C PRO A 1 27.10 -20.01 -51.59
N SER A 2 27.06 -21.34 -51.60
CA SER A 2 26.62 -22.17 -52.74
C SER A 2 25.16 -22.62 -52.61
N PHE A 3 24.46 -22.17 -51.57
CA PHE A 3 23.08 -22.51 -51.28
C PHE A 3 22.24 -21.22 -51.17
N PHE A 4 21.14 -21.18 -51.91
CA PHE A 4 20.16 -20.09 -51.90
C PHE A 4 18.75 -20.68 -51.80
N ARG A 5 17.85 -19.96 -51.13
CA ARG A 5 16.46 -20.41 -50.94
C ARG A 5 15.48 -19.25 -51.08
N THR A 6 14.37 -19.51 -51.77
CA THR A 6 13.27 -18.54 -51.97
C THR A 6 12.28 -18.50 -50.80
N ILE A 7 12.48 -19.38 -49.83
CA ILE A 7 11.78 -19.38 -48.55
C ILE A 7 12.62 -18.65 -47.50
N ALA A 8 11.95 -17.94 -46.60
CA ALA A 8 12.63 -17.24 -45.52
C ALA A 8 13.15 -18.20 -44.45
N SER A 9 14.07 -17.70 -43.63
CA SER A 9 14.60 -18.45 -42.50
C SER A 9 13.60 -18.53 -41.35
N ASP A 10 13.47 -19.70 -40.75
CA ASP A 10 12.65 -19.94 -39.55
C ASP A 10 13.11 -19.09 -38.35
N TYR A 11 14.31 -18.50 -38.42
CA TYR A 11 14.76 -17.43 -37.52
C TYR A 11 13.72 -16.31 -37.36
N HIS A 12 13.08 -15.91 -38.47
CA HIS A 12 12.06 -14.87 -38.43
C HIS A 12 10.77 -15.36 -37.79
N GLN A 13 10.40 -16.62 -37.99
CA GLN A 13 9.18 -17.18 -37.41
C GLN A 13 9.26 -17.33 -35.90
N GLY A 14 10.38 -17.85 -35.37
CA GLY A 14 10.57 -17.97 -33.92
C GLY A 14 10.40 -16.62 -33.22
N ARG A 15 10.91 -15.54 -33.83
CA ARG A 15 10.71 -14.17 -33.34
C ARG A 15 9.28 -13.67 -33.52
N ALA A 16 8.70 -13.89 -34.69
CA ALA A 16 7.35 -13.42 -35.00
C ALA A 16 6.30 -14.06 -34.10
N LEU A 17 6.49 -15.33 -33.68
CA LEU A 17 5.64 -15.99 -32.67
C LEU A 17 5.66 -15.24 -31.33
N ALA A 18 6.83 -14.80 -30.88
CA ALA A 18 6.95 -13.97 -29.68
C ALA A 18 6.26 -12.60 -29.85
N TYR A 19 6.26 -12.04 -31.06
CA TYR A 19 5.56 -10.76 -31.35
C TYR A 19 4.04 -10.88 -31.30
N ILE A 20 3.46 -12.00 -31.73
CA ILE A 20 2.04 -12.28 -31.49
C ILE A 20 1.75 -12.27 -29.98
N VAL A 21 2.53 -13.02 -29.21
CA VAL A 21 2.33 -13.15 -27.76
C VAL A 21 2.44 -11.79 -27.06
N LYS A 22 3.46 -11.01 -27.43
CA LYS A 22 3.67 -9.64 -26.92
C LYS A 22 2.52 -8.70 -27.27
N HIS A 23 2.01 -8.77 -28.51
CA HIS A 23 0.97 -7.85 -28.99
C HIS A 23 -0.32 -7.93 -28.16
N PHE A 24 -0.68 -9.13 -27.72
CA PHE A 24 -1.86 -9.36 -26.86
C PHE A 24 -1.56 -9.25 -25.36
N GLY A 25 -0.35 -8.83 -24.98
CA GLY A 25 0.03 -8.70 -23.56
C GLY A 25 0.05 -10.02 -22.79
N TRP A 26 0.15 -11.16 -23.48
CA TRP A 26 0.25 -12.47 -22.84
C TRP A 26 1.67 -12.65 -22.27
N SER A 27 1.76 -12.87 -20.96
CA SER A 27 3.05 -13.01 -20.26
C SER A 27 3.31 -14.43 -19.76
N TRP A 28 2.34 -15.34 -19.91
CA TRP A 28 2.42 -16.72 -19.43
C TRP A 28 1.93 -17.70 -20.48
N VAL A 29 2.84 -18.44 -21.12
CA VAL A 29 2.51 -19.33 -22.25
C VAL A 29 3.11 -20.73 -22.08
N GLY A 30 2.46 -21.73 -22.69
CA GLY A 30 3.03 -23.05 -22.89
C GLY A 30 3.75 -23.15 -24.24
N ALA A 31 4.75 -24.03 -24.36
CA ALA A 31 5.50 -24.22 -25.59
C ALA A 31 5.65 -25.72 -25.94
N VAL A 32 5.34 -26.06 -27.20
CA VAL A 32 5.44 -27.42 -27.73
C VAL A 32 6.16 -27.38 -29.08
N ASN A 33 7.15 -28.27 -29.27
CA ASN A 33 7.84 -28.40 -30.55
C ASN A 33 8.13 -29.85 -30.95
N SER A 34 8.37 -30.07 -32.24
CA SER A 34 8.89 -31.35 -32.74
C SER A 34 10.31 -31.56 -32.24
N ASP A 35 10.63 -32.78 -31.79
CA ASP A 35 11.99 -33.14 -31.35
C ASP A 35 12.89 -33.47 -32.55
N ASN A 36 13.11 -32.47 -33.40
CA ASN A 36 13.99 -32.50 -34.58
C ASN A 36 14.63 -31.12 -34.79
N ASP A 37 15.55 -31.00 -35.74
CA ASP A 37 16.30 -29.74 -35.98
C ASP A 37 15.39 -28.57 -36.31
N TYR A 38 14.29 -28.81 -37.05
CA TYR A 38 13.29 -27.81 -37.39
C TYR A 38 12.61 -27.25 -36.14
N GLY A 39 12.02 -28.12 -35.31
CA GLY A 39 11.30 -27.70 -34.10
C GLY A 39 12.22 -27.12 -33.03
N ASN A 40 13.37 -27.76 -32.79
CA ASN A 40 14.30 -27.38 -31.73
C ASN A 40 14.95 -26.01 -32.01
N ASN A 41 15.34 -25.73 -33.26
CA ASN A 41 15.99 -24.46 -33.60
C ASN A 41 15.02 -23.29 -33.41
N VAL A 42 13.82 -23.38 -33.95
CA VAL A 42 12.82 -22.31 -33.85
C VAL A 42 12.36 -22.10 -32.42
N MET A 43 12.15 -23.18 -31.66
CA MET A 43 11.79 -23.06 -30.25
C MET A 43 12.90 -22.35 -29.45
N SER A 44 14.17 -22.62 -29.72
CA SER A 44 15.28 -21.90 -29.07
C SER A 44 15.26 -20.39 -29.38
N ILE A 45 14.94 -20.01 -30.62
CA ILE A 45 14.82 -18.61 -31.05
C ILE A 45 13.62 -17.95 -30.38
N PHE A 46 12.48 -18.64 -30.32
CA PHE A 46 11.29 -18.18 -29.63
C PHE A 46 11.58 -17.94 -28.15
N LEU A 47 12.17 -18.91 -27.44
CA LEU A 47 12.48 -18.79 -26.01
C LEU A 47 13.41 -17.61 -25.70
N ASN A 48 14.46 -17.42 -26.51
CA ASN A 48 15.37 -16.27 -26.37
C ASN A 48 14.66 -14.94 -26.63
N THR A 49 13.76 -14.91 -27.61
CA THR A 49 13.00 -13.69 -27.93
C THR A 49 11.96 -13.41 -26.85
N ALA A 50 11.24 -14.43 -26.39
CA ALA A 50 10.28 -14.34 -25.28
C ALA A 50 10.93 -13.75 -24.03
N GLN A 51 12.14 -14.18 -23.67
CA GLN A 51 12.88 -13.63 -22.54
C GLN A 51 13.19 -12.13 -22.71
N LYS A 52 13.54 -11.67 -23.92
CA LYS A 52 13.81 -10.26 -24.21
C LYS A 52 12.56 -9.39 -24.17
N GLU A 53 11.42 -9.99 -24.47
CA GLU A 53 10.11 -9.35 -24.50
C GLU A 53 9.33 -9.55 -23.18
N GLU A 54 10.00 -10.00 -22.11
CA GLU A 54 9.43 -10.23 -20.77
C GLU A 54 8.28 -11.24 -20.72
N ILE A 55 8.27 -12.21 -21.64
CA ILE A 55 7.32 -13.31 -21.70
C ILE A 55 7.89 -14.52 -20.95
N CYS A 56 7.13 -15.08 -20.00
CA CYS A 56 7.49 -16.29 -19.30
C CYS A 56 6.84 -17.53 -19.92
N VAL A 57 7.58 -18.62 -19.95
CA VAL A 57 7.14 -19.92 -20.47
C VAL A 57 6.97 -20.90 -19.31
N GLU A 58 5.74 -21.41 -19.12
CA GLU A 58 5.40 -22.33 -18.04
C GLU A 58 6.10 -23.69 -18.23
N TYR A 59 6.04 -24.20 -19.45
CA TYR A 59 6.68 -25.44 -19.85
C TYR A 59 7.14 -25.34 -21.30
N SER A 60 8.25 -26.01 -21.60
CA SER A 60 8.71 -26.26 -22.96
C SER A 60 8.92 -27.75 -23.10
N VAL A 61 8.07 -28.39 -23.90
CA VAL A 61 8.07 -29.84 -24.10
C VAL A 61 8.16 -30.19 -25.57
N LYS A 62 8.71 -31.36 -25.86
CA LYS A 62 8.92 -31.84 -27.22
C LYS A 62 8.72 -33.33 -27.35
N PHE A 63 8.33 -33.76 -28.53
CA PHE A 63 8.18 -35.16 -28.87
C PHE A 63 8.47 -35.39 -30.35
N TYR A 64 8.84 -36.62 -30.68
CA TYR A 64 8.93 -37.08 -32.06
C TYR A 64 7.81 -38.08 -32.35
N ARG A 65 7.35 -38.13 -33.61
CA ARG A 65 6.19 -38.94 -34.04
C ARG A 65 6.27 -40.43 -33.69
N THR A 66 7.46 -40.99 -33.50
CA THR A 66 7.66 -42.41 -33.13
C THR A 66 7.70 -42.65 -31.62
N GLU A 67 7.41 -41.63 -30.80
CA GLU A 67 7.56 -41.68 -29.34
C GLU A 67 6.22 -41.43 -28.62
N PRO A 68 5.28 -42.40 -28.65
CA PRO A 68 3.93 -42.21 -28.11
C PRO A 68 3.90 -41.92 -26.61
N GLU A 69 4.85 -42.48 -25.84
CA GLU A 69 4.95 -42.21 -24.40
C GLU A 69 5.36 -40.76 -24.10
N LYS A 70 6.21 -40.15 -24.94
CA LYS A 70 6.51 -38.72 -24.83
C LYS A 70 5.29 -37.87 -25.18
N LEU A 71 4.55 -38.24 -26.21
CA LEU A 71 3.31 -37.54 -26.59
C LEU A 71 2.28 -37.56 -25.44
N LYS A 72 2.06 -38.70 -24.79
CA LYS A 72 1.18 -38.78 -23.61
C LYS A 72 1.63 -37.81 -22.51
N LYS A 73 2.93 -37.76 -22.22
CA LYS A 73 3.51 -36.84 -21.23
C LYS A 73 3.32 -35.36 -21.61
N VAL A 74 3.44 -35.02 -22.90
CA VAL A 74 3.14 -33.68 -23.42
C VAL A 74 1.68 -33.32 -23.13
N VAL A 75 0.75 -34.21 -23.46
CA VAL A 75 -0.69 -34.00 -23.25
C VAL A 75 -1.02 -33.86 -21.75
N GLU A 76 -0.42 -34.67 -20.89
CA GLU A 76 -0.58 -34.53 -19.43
C GLU A 76 -0.05 -33.19 -18.90
N THR A 77 1.05 -32.69 -19.49
CA THR A 77 1.62 -31.38 -19.15
C THR A 77 0.66 -30.27 -19.55
N ILE A 78 0.14 -30.30 -20.78
CA ILE A 78 -0.87 -29.36 -21.28
C ILE A 78 -2.12 -29.38 -20.37
N LYS A 79 -2.57 -30.57 -19.96
CA LYS A 79 -3.75 -30.73 -19.10
C LYS A 79 -3.58 -30.10 -17.71
N LYS A 80 -2.37 -30.14 -17.14
CA LYS A 80 -2.05 -29.59 -15.81
C LYS A 80 -1.67 -28.11 -15.83
N SER A 81 -1.42 -27.56 -17.01
CA SER A 81 -0.97 -26.18 -17.24
C SER A 81 -1.98 -25.13 -16.75
N THR A 82 -1.48 -24.01 -16.25
CA THR A 82 -2.31 -22.82 -15.99
C THR A 82 -2.34 -21.85 -17.17
N ALA A 83 -1.36 -21.91 -18.08
CA ALA A 83 -1.34 -21.12 -19.32
C ALA A 83 -2.54 -21.46 -20.21
N LYS A 84 -3.15 -20.43 -20.82
CA LYS A 84 -4.27 -20.55 -21.78
C LYS A 84 -3.83 -20.49 -23.23
N VAL A 85 -2.60 -20.04 -23.46
CA VAL A 85 -2.00 -19.88 -24.79
C VAL A 85 -0.86 -20.89 -24.94
N ILE A 86 -0.82 -21.59 -26.07
CA ILE A 86 0.20 -22.59 -26.40
C ILE A 86 0.86 -22.22 -27.72
N VAL A 87 2.17 -22.01 -27.70
CA VAL A 87 3.00 -21.85 -28.90
C VAL A 87 3.42 -23.23 -29.38
N ALA A 88 2.86 -23.68 -30.50
CA ALA A 88 3.05 -25.00 -31.07
C ALA A 88 3.82 -24.91 -32.40
N PHE A 89 5.12 -25.14 -32.34
CA PHE A 89 5.99 -25.21 -33.52
C PHE A 89 6.36 -26.66 -33.84
N VAL A 90 5.38 -27.37 -34.40
CA VAL A 90 5.43 -28.80 -34.73
C VAL A 90 5.23 -29.03 -36.22
N SER A 91 5.70 -30.15 -36.77
CA SER A 91 5.37 -30.52 -38.15
C SER A 91 3.93 -31.06 -38.25
N LEU A 92 3.38 -31.07 -39.46
CA LEU A 92 2.01 -31.52 -39.74
C LEU A 92 1.63 -32.85 -39.06
N ILE A 93 2.48 -33.88 -39.19
CA ILE A 93 2.20 -35.21 -38.65
C ILE A 93 2.19 -35.20 -37.12
N GLU A 94 3.12 -34.48 -36.49
CA GLU A 94 3.12 -34.35 -35.03
C GLU A 94 1.91 -33.55 -34.54
N MET A 95 1.49 -32.53 -35.29
CA MET A 95 0.28 -31.75 -34.95
C MET A 95 -0.99 -32.59 -35.01
N ASP A 96 -1.11 -33.46 -36.02
CA ASP A 96 -2.25 -34.37 -36.16
C ASP A 96 -2.35 -35.30 -34.93
N LEU A 97 -1.23 -35.96 -34.59
CA LEU A 97 -1.14 -36.83 -33.41
C LEU A 97 -1.45 -36.08 -32.11
N LEU A 98 -0.96 -34.85 -31.95
CA LEU A 98 -1.25 -34.02 -30.79
C LEU A 98 -2.74 -33.66 -30.70
N THR A 99 -3.33 -33.24 -31.82
CA THR A 99 -4.74 -32.85 -31.91
C THR A 99 -5.66 -34.03 -31.61
N GLU A 100 -5.36 -35.20 -32.16
CA GLU A 100 -6.10 -36.43 -31.89
C GLU A 100 -6.09 -36.76 -30.39
N GLN A 101 -4.92 -36.74 -29.75
CA GLN A 101 -4.80 -37.04 -28.32
C GLN A 101 -5.49 -35.99 -27.42
N LEU A 102 -5.39 -34.70 -27.77
CA LEU A 102 -6.12 -33.64 -27.06
C LEU A 102 -7.64 -33.84 -27.16
N ASN A 103 -8.13 -34.21 -28.35
CA ASN A 103 -9.53 -34.48 -28.58
C ASN A 103 -10.03 -35.72 -27.83
N ILE A 104 -9.29 -36.84 -27.85
CA ILE A 104 -9.62 -38.06 -27.09
C ILE A 104 -9.78 -37.76 -25.59
N GLN A 105 -8.97 -36.85 -25.05
CA GLN A 105 -9.03 -36.46 -23.64
C GLN A 105 -9.96 -35.28 -23.35
N ASN A 106 -10.72 -34.79 -24.34
CA ASN A 106 -11.59 -33.62 -24.25
C ASN A 106 -10.86 -32.35 -23.73
N ILE A 107 -9.62 -32.15 -24.17
CA ILE A 107 -8.81 -30.98 -23.83
C ILE A 107 -9.00 -29.93 -24.93
N THR A 108 -9.82 -28.91 -24.64
CA THR A 108 -10.19 -27.84 -25.58
C THR A 108 -10.03 -26.45 -24.93
N GLY A 109 -10.24 -25.38 -25.70
CA GLY A 109 -10.25 -24.00 -25.18
C GLY A 109 -8.88 -23.34 -24.98
N PHE A 110 -7.80 -23.98 -25.45
CA PHE A 110 -6.47 -23.35 -25.52
C PHE A 110 -6.32 -22.55 -26.80
N GLN A 111 -5.73 -21.37 -26.70
CA GLN A 111 -5.38 -20.56 -27.86
C GLN A 111 -4.03 -21.03 -28.42
N LEU A 112 -4.08 -21.74 -29.55
CA LEU A 112 -2.89 -22.23 -30.22
C LEU A 112 -2.29 -21.18 -31.14
N ILE A 113 -0.97 -21.03 -31.05
CA ILE A 113 -0.16 -20.19 -31.94
C ILE A 113 0.76 -21.09 -32.74
N GLY A 114 0.63 -21.08 -34.06
CA GLY A 114 1.30 -22.02 -34.96
C GLY A 114 2.23 -21.38 -35.99
N GLY A 115 3.09 -22.22 -36.54
CA GLY A 115 3.86 -21.93 -37.76
C GLY A 115 3.20 -22.46 -39.02
N GLU A 116 3.83 -22.17 -40.14
CA GLU A 116 3.49 -22.59 -41.50
C GLU A 116 3.38 -24.12 -41.66
N GLY A 117 4.08 -24.87 -40.79
CA GLY A 117 4.12 -26.32 -40.84
C GLY A 117 2.75 -27.00 -40.65
N TRP A 118 1.76 -26.31 -40.07
CA TRP A 118 0.41 -26.86 -39.86
C TRP A 118 -0.73 -25.84 -39.90
N ILE A 119 -0.48 -24.54 -39.72
CA ILE A 119 -1.54 -23.53 -39.57
C ILE A 119 -2.44 -23.36 -40.80
N THR A 120 -2.05 -23.83 -41.99
CA THR A 120 -2.90 -23.84 -43.18
C THR A 120 -3.14 -25.25 -43.74
N ALA A 121 -2.96 -26.30 -42.94
CA ALA A 121 -3.12 -27.67 -43.38
C ALA A 121 -4.61 -28.07 -43.42
N LYS A 122 -5.11 -28.41 -44.62
CA LYS A 122 -6.52 -28.80 -44.82
C LYS A 122 -6.83 -30.19 -44.27
N SER A 123 -5.86 -31.10 -44.26
CA SER A 123 -5.95 -32.43 -43.64
C SER A 123 -6.39 -32.40 -42.18
N LEU A 124 -5.99 -31.37 -41.44
CA LEU A 124 -6.35 -31.21 -40.02
C LEU A 124 -7.79 -30.70 -39.82
N ILE A 125 -8.51 -30.34 -40.88
CA ILE A 125 -9.86 -29.81 -40.81
C ILE A 125 -10.86 -30.97 -40.65
N THR A 126 -11.17 -31.31 -39.42
CA THR A 126 -12.32 -32.16 -39.08
C THR A 126 -13.20 -31.46 -38.05
N PRO A 127 -14.51 -31.78 -37.95
CA PRO A 127 -15.37 -31.23 -36.90
C PRO A 127 -14.79 -31.42 -35.49
N ASN A 128 -14.11 -32.55 -35.25
CA ASN A 128 -13.48 -32.87 -33.97
C ASN A 128 -12.19 -32.07 -33.75
N SER A 129 -11.32 -31.99 -34.76
CA SER A 129 -10.08 -31.22 -34.68
C SER A 129 -10.36 -29.72 -34.48
N PHE A 130 -11.45 -29.18 -35.05
CA PHE A 130 -11.83 -27.79 -34.86
C PHE A 130 -12.24 -27.45 -33.42
N LEU A 131 -12.69 -28.41 -32.62
CA LEU A 131 -12.95 -28.18 -31.19
C LEU A 131 -11.66 -27.83 -30.42
N VAL A 132 -10.52 -28.31 -30.92
CA VAL A 132 -9.19 -28.08 -30.34
C VAL A 132 -8.49 -26.90 -31.03
N LEU A 133 -8.51 -26.86 -32.37
CA LEU A 133 -7.77 -25.91 -33.20
C LEU A 133 -8.57 -24.66 -33.59
N GLY A 134 -9.87 -24.61 -33.30
CA GLY A 134 -10.72 -23.48 -33.62
C GLY A 134 -10.20 -22.19 -33.00
N GLY A 135 -10.09 -21.14 -33.80
CA GLY A 135 -9.50 -19.87 -33.36
C GLY A 135 -7.98 -19.83 -33.32
N SER A 136 -7.26 -20.90 -33.72
CA SER A 136 -5.79 -20.88 -33.82
C SER A 136 -5.29 -19.72 -34.67
N LEU A 137 -4.14 -19.15 -34.29
CA LEU A 137 -3.49 -18.04 -34.97
C LEU A 137 -2.08 -18.46 -35.40
N GLY A 138 -1.59 -18.03 -36.55
CA GLY A 138 -0.22 -18.36 -36.90
C GLY A 138 0.25 -17.80 -38.22
N PHE A 139 1.53 -18.01 -38.52
CA PHE A 139 2.17 -17.48 -39.72
C PHE A 139 2.05 -18.45 -40.89
N ALA A 140 1.55 -17.95 -42.01
CA ALA A 140 1.49 -18.68 -43.28
C ALA A 140 2.30 -17.93 -44.35
N PHE A 141 2.85 -18.67 -45.31
CA PHE A 141 3.40 -18.04 -46.51
C PHE A 141 2.27 -17.35 -47.29
N ARG A 142 2.56 -16.19 -47.87
CA ARG A 142 1.59 -15.43 -48.67
C ARG A 142 0.96 -16.30 -49.76
N LYS A 143 -0.36 -16.18 -49.92
CA LYS A 143 -1.10 -16.86 -50.98
C LYS A 143 -0.88 -16.15 -52.32
N ILE A 144 -0.44 -16.86 -53.34
CA ILE A 144 -0.30 -16.36 -54.72
C ILE A 144 -1.17 -17.22 -55.63
N ASN A 145 -1.91 -16.60 -56.54
CA ASN A 145 -2.69 -17.29 -57.55
C ASN A 145 -1.90 -17.35 -58.86
N ILE A 146 -1.36 -18.53 -59.19
CA ILE A 146 -0.68 -18.80 -60.46
C ILE A 146 -1.75 -19.23 -61.45
N GLU A 147 -2.04 -18.35 -62.42
CA GLU A 147 -3.06 -18.59 -63.45
C GLU A 147 -2.79 -19.88 -64.21
N GLY A 148 -3.82 -20.72 -64.38
CA GLY A 148 -3.74 -22.00 -65.06
C GLY A 148 -2.94 -23.11 -64.36
N PHE A 149 -2.27 -22.83 -63.23
CA PHE A 149 -1.43 -23.82 -62.54
C PHE A 149 -2.25 -25.00 -61.97
N SER A 150 -3.38 -24.71 -61.33
CA SER A 150 -4.26 -25.75 -60.78
C SER A 150 -4.73 -26.70 -61.87
N ASP A 151 -5.20 -26.15 -63.00
CA ASP A 151 -5.67 -26.95 -64.14
C ASP A 151 -4.53 -27.74 -64.77
N TYR A 152 -3.35 -27.14 -64.90
CA TYR A 152 -2.15 -27.80 -65.41
C TYR A 152 -1.73 -29.00 -64.55
N VAL A 153 -1.60 -28.81 -63.24
CA VAL A 153 -1.18 -29.87 -62.31
C VAL A 153 -2.22 -30.98 -62.25
N ILE A 154 -3.49 -30.61 -62.15
CA ILE A 154 -4.60 -31.58 -62.13
C ILE A 154 -4.57 -32.38 -63.43
N LYS A 155 -4.59 -31.72 -64.60
CA LYS A 155 -4.58 -32.40 -65.89
C LYS A 155 -3.34 -33.28 -66.08
N SER A 156 -2.14 -32.76 -65.81
CA SER A 156 -0.88 -33.49 -65.98
C SER A 156 -0.76 -34.69 -65.05
N PHE A 157 -1.25 -34.58 -63.81
CA PHE A 157 -1.32 -35.70 -62.88
C PHE A 157 -2.25 -36.79 -63.43
N TRP A 158 -3.45 -36.43 -63.86
CA TRP A 158 -4.42 -37.39 -64.41
C TRP A 158 -3.92 -38.07 -65.68
N ASP A 159 -3.31 -37.30 -66.61
CA ASP A 159 -2.74 -37.84 -67.84
C ASP A 159 -1.59 -38.86 -67.57
N THR A 160 -0.85 -38.68 -66.46
CA THR A 160 0.28 -39.56 -66.09
C THR A 160 -0.15 -40.75 -65.23
N ALA A 161 -0.99 -40.52 -64.23
CA ALA A 161 -1.49 -41.57 -63.33
C ALA A 161 -2.46 -42.52 -64.06
N PHE A 162 -3.14 -42.02 -65.09
CA PHE A 162 -4.07 -42.77 -65.92
C PHE A 162 -3.83 -42.42 -67.39
N PRO A 163 -2.85 -43.07 -68.07
CA PRO A 163 -2.63 -42.89 -69.49
C PRO A 163 -3.81 -43.47 -70.28
N CYS A 164 -4.88 -42.70 -70.43
CA CYS A 164 -6.02 -43.07 -71.24
C CYS A 164 -5.61 -43.01 -72.72
N SER A 165 -5.44 -44.16 -73.35
CA SER A 165 -5.24 -44.24 -74.81
C SER A 165 -6.50 -43.76 -75.52
N LYS A 166 -6.42 -42.66 -76.29
CA LYS A 166 -7.42 -42.35 -77.32
C LYS A 166 -7.11 -43.19 -78.55
N THR A 167 -7.65 -44.40 -78.61
CA THR A 167 -7.66 -45.16 -79.87
C THR A 167 -9.08 -45.11 -80.45
N GLU A 168 -9.27 -44.27 -81.46
CA GLU A 168 -10.36 -44.45 -82.42
C GLU A 168 -9.99 -45.63 -83.32
N GLY A 169 -10.46 -46.84 -82.99
CA GLY A 169 -10.27 -47.99 -83.86
C GLY A 169 -10.56 -49.33 -83.20
N ASN A 170 -11.53 -50.05 -83.76
CA ASN A 170 -11.98 -51.38 -83.37
C ASN A 170 -10.84 -52.39 -83.21
N SER A 171 -10.63 -52.91 -82.00
CA SER A 171 -10.58 -54.36 -81.71
C SER A 171 -10.29 -54.62 -80.24
N SER A 172 -10.90 -55.72 -79.78
CA SER A 172 -10.89 -56.29 -78.45
C SER A 172 -9.48 -56.65 -77.95
N GLN A 173 -9.00 -55.96 -76.92
CA GLN A 173 -8.24 -56.48 -75.78
C GLN A 173 -8.15 -55.39 -74.70
N ASP A 174 -8.47 -55.77 -73.46
CA ASP A 174 -8.57 -54.97 -72.22
C ASP A 174 -7.85 -53.61 -72.24
N THR A 175 -8.56 -52.59 -72.73
CA THR A 175 -8.18 -51.18 -72.61
C THR A 175 -9.04 -50.58 -71.52
N LEU A 176 -8.41 -50.09 -70.44
CA LEU A 176 -9.09 -49.43 -69.32
C LEU A 176 -9.98 -48.30 -69.84
N ILE A 177 -11.30 -48.53 -69.88
CA ILE A 177 -12.29 -47.53 -70.23
C ILE A 177 -12.33 -46.50 -69.10
N CYS A 178 -11.97 -45.25 -69.37
CA CYS A 178 -11.91 -44.15 -68.40
C CYS A 178 -13.30 -43.65 -67.93
N SER A 179 -14.29 -44.53 -67.88
CA SER A 179 -15.65 -44.30 -67.37
C SER A 179 -15.71 -44.20 -65.82
N ARG A 180 -14.64 -44.57 -65.11
CA ARG A 180 -14.49 -44.36 -63.65
C ARG A 180 -14.17 -42.91 -63.24
N TYR A 181 -14.19 -41.96 -64.18
CA TYR A 181 -13.95 -40.54 -63.91
C TYR A 181 -14.88 -39.96 -62.83
N GLN A 182 -16.12 -40.47 -62.75
CA GLN A 182 -17.09 -40.07 -61.72
C GLN A 182 -16.69 -40.51 -60.30
N ASP A 183 -16.12 -41.72 -60.14
CA ASP A 183 -15.67 -42.22 -58.82
C ASP A 183 -14.39 -41.48 -58.36
N LEU A 184 -13.61 -40.96 -59.30
CA LEU A 184 -12.33 -40.25 -59.10
C LEU A 184 -12.47 -38.74 -58.77
N LEU A 185 -13.68 -38.17 -58.84
CA LEU A 185 -13.98 -36.83 -58.30
C LEU A 185 -13.63 -36.70 -56.81
N THR A 186 -13.66 -37.83 -56.07
CA THR A 186 -13.23 -37.89 -54.67
C THR A 186 -11.72 -37.63 -54.49
N LEU A 187 -10.87 -38.05 -55.44
CA LEU A 187 -9.42 -37.82 -55.43
C LEU A 187 -9.02 -36.40 -55.89
N LYS A 188 -9.87 -35.72 -56.67
CA LYS A 188 -9.69 -34.29 -57.01
C LYS A 188 -9.64 -33.41 -55.75
N ASN A 189 -10.32 -33.83 -54.68
CA ASN A 189 -10.33 -33.12 -53.40
C ASN A 189 -9.10 -33.42 -52.51
N TYR A 190 -8.23 -34.36 -52.90
CA TYR A 190 -7.10 -34.84 -52.09
C TYR A 190 -5.79 -34.06 -52.30
N ASN A 191 -5.74 -33.16 -53.29
CA ASN A 191 -4.58 -32.30 -53.52
C ASN A 191 -4.67 -31.02 -52.67
N GLU A 192 -4.41 -31.14 -51.38
CA GLU A 192 -4.57 -30.07 -50.37
C GLU A 192 -3.78 -28.79 -50.69
N ASP A 193 -2.58 -28.94 -51.27
CA ASP A 193 -1.66 -27.84 -51.58
C ASP A 193 -2.03 -27.05 -52.85
N VAL A 194 -2.76 -27.68 -53.78
CA VAL A 194 -3.05 -27.08 -55.11
C VAL A 194 -4.01 -25.89 -55.02
N PRO A 195 -5.07 -25.89 -54.18
CA PRO A 195 -5.94 -24.72 -54.00
C PRO A 195 -5.33 -23.62 -53.11
N GLU A 196 -4.37 -23.94 -52.23
CA GLU A 196 -3.71 -22.94 -51.40
C GLU A 196 -2.53 -22.28 -52.10
N GLN A 197 -1.79 -23.02 -52.94
CA GLN A 197 -0.62 -22.56 -53.73
C GLN A 197 0.49 -21.86 -52.92
N ARG A 198 0.45 -21.91 -51.58
CA ARG A 198 1.40 -21.22 -50.68
C ARG A 198 2.83 -21.74 -50.86
N TYR A 199 3.04 -23.06 -50.83
CA TYR A 199 4.35 -23.67 -51.09
C TYR A 199 4.74 -23.64 -52.58
N ALA A 200 3.78 -23.90 -53.47
CA ALA A 200 3.99 -23.85 -54.91
C ALA A 200 4.53 -22.49 -55.38
N SER A 201 4.11 -21.40 -54.73
CA SER A 201 4.62 -20.05 -55.00
C SER A 201 6.13 -19.91 -54.79
N ASN A 202 6.69 -20.55 -53.75
CA ASN A 202 8.12 -20.51 -53.46
C ASN A 202 8.92 -21.31 -54.49
N VAL A 203 8.37 -22.45 -54.94
CA VAL A 203 8.94 -23.26 -56.03
C VAL A 203 8.91 -22.47 -57.34
N TYR A 204 7.79 -21.83 -57.66
CA TYR A 204 7.65 -20.95 -58.83
C TYR A 204 8.72 -19.84 -58.81
N LYS A 205 8.87 -19.15 -57.68
CA LYS A 205 9.92 -18.14 -57.48
C LYS A 205 11.33 -18.74 -57.65
N ALA A 206 11.58 -19.97 -57.20
CA ALA A 206 12.90 -20.61 -57.33
C ALA A 206 13.24 -20.93 -58.79
N VAL A 207 12.29 -21.47 -59.55
CA VAL A 207 12.49 -21.77 -60.99
C VAL A 207 12.77 -20.49 -61.77
N TYR A 208 11.98 -19.43 -61.53
CA TYR A 208 12.23 -18.13 -62.14
C TYR A 208 13.57 -17.53 -61.70
N ALA A 209 13.94 -17.69 -60.42
CA ALA A 209 15.22 -17.21 -59.93
C ALA A 209 16.38 -17.84 -60.70
N VAL A 210 16.36 -19.15 -60.92
CA VAL A 210 17.37 -19.86 -61.73
C VAL A 210 17.32 -19.41 -63.20
N ALA A 211 16.13 -19.34 -63.80
CA ALA A 211 15.97 -18.97 -65.21
C ALA A 211 16.52 -17.56 -65.50
N HIS A 212 16.17 -16.56 -64.69
CA HIS A 212 16.69 -15.21 -64.84
C HIS A 212 18.19 -15.12 -64.52
N SER A 213 18.69 -15.90 -63.57
CA SER A 213 20.12 -15.99 -63.27
C SER A 213 20.90 -16.49 -64.48
N LEU A 214 20.42 -17.55 -65.13
CA LEU A 214 21.02 -18.08 -66.37
C LEU A 214 20.89 -17.09 -67.53
N HIS A 215 19.73 -16.44 -67.68
CA HIS A 215 19.52 -15.43 -68.72
C HIS A 215 20.52 -14.28 -68.60
N SER A 216 20.75 -13.80 -67.37
CA SER A 216 21.72 -12.73 -67.08
C SER A 216 23.18 -13.21 -67.25
N LEU A 217 23.51 -14.41 -66.75
CA LEU A 217 24.87 -14.98 -66.86
C LEU A 217 25.27 -15.26 -68.31
N LEU A 218 24.33 -15.68 -69.16
CA LEU A 218 24.55 -15.98 -70.58
C LEU A 218 24.31 -14.77 -71.49
N ASN A 219 24.08 -13.58 -70.91
CA ASN A 219 23.84 -12.31 -71.61
C ASN A 219 22.80 -12.43 -72.73
N CYS A 220 21.75 -13.23 -72.47
CA CYS A 220 20.72 -13.52 -73.46
C CYS A 220 19.96 -12.25 -73.85
N LYS A 221 19.64 -12.09 -75.14
CA LYS A 221 18.77 -11.02 -75.64
C LYS A 221 17.57 -11.63 -76.36
N GLU A 222 16.39 -11.00 -76.23
CA GLU A 222 15.10 -11.53 -76.74
C GLU A 222 15.10 -11.97 -78.21
N GLN A 223 16.00 -11.43 -79.04
CA GLN A 223 16.04 -11.68 -80.48
C GLN A 223 17.41 -12.15 -81.01
N ALA A 224 18.45 -12.24 -80.16
CA ALA A 224 19.83 -12.54 -80.58
C ALA A 224 20.41 -13.83 -79.98
N GLY A 225 19.61 -14.59 -79.23
CA GLY A 225 20.06 -15.81 -78.56
C GLY A 225 20.95 -15.53 -77.34
N CYS A 226 21.63 -16.57 -76.86
CA CYS A 226 22.48 -16.53 -75.65
C CYS A 226 23.94 -16.86 -76.00
N GLU A 227 24.90 -16.27 -75.27
CA GLU A 227 26.32 -16.56 -75.43
C GLU A 227 26.67 -17.96 -74.88
N LYS A 228 27.38 -18.78 -75.66
CA LYS A 228 27.63 -20.21 -75.33
C LYS A 228 28.96 -20.50 -74.61
N SER A 229 29.86 -19.52 -74.47
CA SER A 229 31.22 -19.75 -73.92
C SER A 229 31.58 -18.80 -72.76
N LEU A 230 30.86 -18.88 -71.64
CA LEU A 230 31.24 -18.20 -70.41
C LEU A 230 31.69 -19.20 -69.34
N THR A 231 32.90 -19.00 -68.81
CA THR A 231 33.38 -19.69 -67.62
C THR A 231 32.57 -19.16 -66.42
N ILE A 232 31.61 -19.94 -65.94
CA ILE A 232 30.71 -19.53 -64.86
C ILE A 232 31.51 -19.42 -63.55
N GLN A 233 31.75 -18.20 -63.10
CA GLN A 233 32.15 -17.96 -61.71
C GLN A 233 30.91 -17.63 -60.88
N PRO A 234 30.70 -18.27 -59.72
CA PRO A 234 29.54 -17.99 -58.87
C PRO A 234 29.62 -16.56 -58.32
N LYS A 235 28.95 -15.62 -58.99
CA LYS A 235 28.82 -14.22 -58.55
C LYS A 235 27.76 -14.11 -57.44
N ARG A 236 27.99 -13.20 -56.49
CA ARG A 236 27.41 -13.23 -55.13
C ARG A 236 26.04 -12.58 -54.92
N THR A 237 25.38 -11.98 -55.91
CA THR A 237 24.10 -11.31 -55.63
C THR A 237 23.25 -11.18 -56.89
N ILE A 238 22.01 -11.69 -56.84
CA ILE A 238 21.05 -11.61 -57.94
C ILE A 238 19.76 -11.02 -57.35
N CYS A 239 19.39 -9.81 -57.80
CA CYS A 239 18.11 -9.18 -57.49
C CYS A 239 17.20 -9.36 -58.71
N LEU A 240 16.01 -9.94 -58.53
CA LEU A 240 15.11 -10.28 -59.63
C LEU A 240 13.70 -9.70 -59.41
N ASN A 241 13.13 -9.15 -60.46
CA ASN A 241 11.71 -8.79 -60.52
C ASN A 241 10.96 -9.92 -61.21
N ASN A 242 9.93 -10.46 -60.57
CA ASN A 242 9.04 -11.43 -61.19
C ASN A 242 7.81 -10.72 -61.81
N ASN A 243 7.14 -11.37 -62.76
CA ASN A 243 5.96 -10.85 -63.49
C ASN A 243 4.72 -10.59 -62.60
N PHE A 244 4.77 -10.96 -61.31
CA PHE A 244 3.68 -10.82 -60.33
C PHE A 244 3.84 -9.61 -59.41
N GLY A 245 4.81 -8.72 -59.67
CA GLY A 245 5.09 -7.54 -58.84
C GLY A 245 5.82 -7.85 -57.52
N ASP A 246 6.14 -9.11 -57.25
CA ASP A 246 6.97 -9.52 -56.11
C ASP A 246 8.47 -9.44 -56.47
N HIS A 247 9.24 -8.71 -55.67
CA HIS A 247 10.69 -8.67 -55.75
C HIS A 247 11.29 -9.87 -55.00
N VAL A 248 12.10 -10.69 -55.68
CA VAL A 248 12.87 -11.76 -55.04
C VAL A 248 14.28 -11.26 -54.85
N TRP A 249 14.64 -10.97 -53.60
CA TRP A 249 15.98 -10.59 -53.20
C TRP A 249 16.51 -11.61 -52.17
N PHE A 250 17.80 -11.93 -52.27
CA PHE A 250 18.48 -12.79 -51.30
C PHE A 250 19.37 -11.95 -50.40
N ASP A 251 19.29 -12.20 -49.10
CA ASP A 251 20.17 -11.56 -48.12
C ASP A 251 21.60 -12.14 -48.16
N SER A 252 22.46 -11.65 -47.27
CA SER A 252 23.85 -12.14 -47.15
C SER A 252 23.96 -13.63 -46.80
N THR A 253 22.90 -14.24 -46.28
CA THR A 253 22.83 -15.68 -45.96
C THR A 253 22.35 -16.53 -47.15
N GLY A 254 21.87 -15.90 -48.22
CA GLY A 254 21.27 -16.56 -49.38
C GLY A 254 19.79 -16.90 -49.19
N GLY A 255 19.14 -16.37 -48.15
CA GLY A 255 17.70 -16.54 -47.90
C GLY A 255 16.88 -15.38 -48.46
N ALA A 256 15.65 -15.66 -48.89
CA ALA A 256 14.67 -14.61 -49.15
C ALA A 256 14.24 -13.92 -47.86
N VAL A 257 13.90 -12.63 -47.93
CA VAL A 257 13.39 -11.91 -46.75
C VAL A 257 12.03 -12.45 -46.34
N ALA A 258 11.82 -12.51 -45.02
CA ALA A 258 10.60 -12.99 -44.42
C ALA A 258 9.42 -12.07 -44.69
N HIS A 259 8.42 -12.61 -45.38
CA HIS A 259 7.11 -12.02 -45.54
C HIS A 259 6.05 -13.10 -45.28
N TYR A 260 5.28 -12.93 -44.21
CA TYR A 260 4.26 -13.88 -43.76
C TYR A 260 2.90 -13.19 -43.65
N GLU A 261 1.84 -13.92 -43.98
CA GLU A 261 0.48 -13.58 -43.57
C GLU A 261 0.24 -14.17 -42.18
N VAL A 262 -0.48 -13.45 -41.33
CA VAL A 262 -1.05 -14.05 -40.11
C VAL A 262 -2.45 -14.52 -40.44
N VAL A 263 -2.72 -15.80 -40.21
CA VAL A 263 -4.01 -16.44 -40.50
C VAL A 263 -4.68 -16.90 -39.21
N ASN A 264 -6.02 -16.88 -39.21
CA ASN A 264 -6.85 -17.36 -38.12
C ASN A 264 -7.80 -18.45 -38.60
N TRP A 265 -7.96 -19.51 -37.79
CA TRP A 265 -8.85 -20.63 -38.08
C TRP A 265 -10.30 -20.27 -37.75
N GLN A 266 -11.12 -20.10 -38.80
CA GLN A 266 -12.51 -19.66 -38.66
C GLN A 266 -13.47 -20.64 -39.33
N GLN A 267 -14.69 -20.67 -38.82
CA GLN A 267 -15.80 -21.37 -39.46
C GLN A 267 -16.77 -20.32 -40.00
N ASP A 268 -17.06 -20.39 -41.29
CA ASP A 268 -18.03 -19.51 -41.94
C ASP A 268 -19.47 -19.94 -41.62
N SER A 269 -20.43 -19.06 -41.91
CA SER A 269 -21.88 -19.24 -41.82
C SER A 269 -22.39 -20.55 -42.45
N ASN A 270 -21.73 -21.00 -43.53
CA ASN A 270 -22.02 -22.27 -44.22
C ASN A 270 -21.41 -23.51 -43.55
N ARG A 271 -20.88 -23.38 -42.32
CA ARG A 271 -20.11 -24.40 -41.58
C ARG A 271 -18.82 -24.85 -42.28
N SER A 272 -18.41 -24.18 -43.35
CA SER A 272 -17.12 -24.40 -44.03
C SER A 272 -15.98 -23.75 -43.26
N PHE A 273 -14.86 -24.47 -43.16
CA PHE A 273 -13.66 -23.97 -42.47
C PHE A 273 -12.79 -23.16 -43.42
N GLN A 274 -12.23 -22.07 -42.91
CA GLN A 274 -11.36 -21.17 -43.67
C GLN A 274 -10.18 -20.67 -42.83
N PHE A 275 -9.04 -20.49 -43.49
CA PHE A 275 -7.87 -19.82 -42.93
C PHE A 275 -7.91 -18.35 -43.32
N LYS A 276 -8.54 -17.51 -42.49
CA LYS A 276 -8.75 -16.10 -42.82
C LYS A 276 -7.49 -15.28 -42.52
N PRO A 277 -6.93 -14.52 -43.48
CA PRO A 277 -5.86 -13.57 -43.19
C PRO A 277 -6.35 -12.46 -42.26
N VAL A 278 -5.64 -12.25 -41.16
CA VAL A 278 -5.95 -11.25 -40.12
C VAL A 278 -4.79 -10.30 -39.84
N GLY A 279 -3.65 -10.46 -40.52
CA GLY A 279 -2.49 -9.59 -40.35
C GLY A 279 -1.31 -10.02 -41.20
N TYR A 280 -0.15 -9.44 -40.96
CA TYR A 280 1.09 -9.77 -41.66
C TYR A 280 2.34 -9.50 -40.81
N PHE A 281 3.44 -10.12 -41.24
CA PHE A 281 4.79 -9.83 -40.77
C PHE A 281 5.71 -9.65 -41.97
N ASP A 282 6.44 -8.53 -42.02
CA ASP A 282 7.38 -8.19 -43.09
C ASP A 282 8.72 -7.72 -42.50
N ALA A 283 9.75 -8.54 -42.66
CA ALA A 283 11.08 -8.26 -42.14
C ALA A 283 11.87 -7.22 -42.96
N SER A 284 11.36 -6.77 -44.12
CA SER A 284 11.96 -5.67 -44.89
C SER A 284 11.60 -4.29 -44.34
N LEU A 285 10.54 -4.20 -43.55
CA LEU A 285 10.04 -2.95 -43.00
C LEU A 285 10.74 -2.59 -41.67
N PRO A 286 10.72 -1.29 -41.27
CA PRO A 286 11.12 -0.86 -39.94
C PRO A 286 10.38 -1.62 -38.82
N PRO A 287 10.99 -1.81 -37.62
CA PRO A 287 10.42 -2.62 -36.55
C PRO A 287 8.98 -2.26 -36.15
N ASP A 288 8.64 -0.97 -36.15
CA ASP A 288 7.32 -0.42 -35.83
C ASP A 288 6.23 -0.74 -36.87
N GLN A 289 6.63 -1.07 -38.10
CA GLN A 289 5.72 -1.39 -39.22
C GLN A 289 5.85 -2.84 -39.69
N SER A 290 6.85 -3.56 -39.17
CA SER A 290 7.15 -4.94 -39.55
C SER A 290 6.09 -5.96 -39.14
N PHE A 291 5.16 -5.61 -38.24
CA PHE A 291 4.13 -6.50 -37.74
C PHE A 291 2.81 -5.77 -37.52
N MET A 292 1.71 -6.32 -38.05
CA MET A 292 0.38 -5.76 -37.88
C MET A 292 -0.68 -6.86 -37.80
N LEU A 293 -1.63 -6.69 -36.87
CA LEU A 293 -2.79 -7.55 -36.68
C LEU A 293 -4.06 -6.69 -36.68
N LYS A 294 -5.12 -7.24 -37.28
CA LYS A 294 -6.48 -6.70 -37.26
C LYS A 294 -7.31 -7.50 -36.26
N THR A 295 -7.20 -7.13 -34.99
CA THR A 295 -7.79 -7.88 -33.86
C THR A 295 -9.31 -8.07 -34.00
N GLU A 296 -10.01 -7.11 -34.59
CA GLU A 296 -11.45 -7.18 -34.85
C GLU A 296 -11.88 -8.32 -35.80
N ASN A 297 -10.93 -8.87 -36.56
CA ASN A 297 -11.19 -9.98 -37.48
C ASN A 297 -10.85 -11.35 -36.89
N ILE A 298 -10.33 -11.42 -35.65
CA ILE A 298 -9.87 -12.66 -35.01
C ILE A 298 -11.01 -13.32 -34.23
N ILE A 299 -11.13 -14.63 -34.37
CA ILE A 299 -11.98 -15.48 -33.53
C ILE A 299 -11.07 -16.23 -32.56
N TRP A 300 -11.43 -16.21 -31.28
CA TRP A 300 -10.68 -16.82 -30.19
C TRP A 300 -11.14 -18.24 -29.89
N ALA A 301 -10.23 -19.07 -29.38
CA ALA A 301 -10.59 -20.38 -28.84
C ALA A 301 -11.69 -20.24 -27.78
N GLY A 302 -12.80 -20.96 -27.93
CA GLY A 302 -13.93 -20.92 -26.98
C GLY A 302 -14.97 -19.81 -27.21
N GLY A 303 -14.82 -18.95 -28.22
CA GLY A 303 -15.98 -18.33 -28.88
C GLY A 303 -16.01 -16.81 -29.02
N GLN A 304 -15.60 -15.99 -28.03
CA GLN A 304 -15.73 -14.52 -28.19
C GLN A 304 -14.70 -13.63 -27.47
N LEU A 305 -14.13 -14.04 -26.32
CA LEU A 305 -13.21 -13.20 -25.56
C LEU A 305 -11.75 -13.58 -25.81
N GLU A 306 -10.90 -12.56 -25.92
CA GLU A 306 -9.45 -12.76 -25.98
C GLU A 306 -8.99 -13.50 -24.71
N PRO A 307 -8.22 -14.59 -24.85
CA PRO A 307 -7.77 -15.37 -23.70
C PRO A 307 -6.78 -14.55 -22.89
N ARG A 308 -7.03 -14.42 -21.58
CA ARG A 308 -6.08 -13.78 -20.67
C ARG A 308 -5.12 -14.83 -20.12
N SER A 309 -3.85 -14.78 -20.54
CA SER A 309 -2.82 -15.74 -20.14
C SER A 309 -1.68 -15.06 -19.37
N VAL A 310 -1.84 -14.98 -18.05
CA VAL A 310 -0.90 -14.38 -17.10
C VAL A 310 -0.68 -15.32 -15.92
N CYS A 311 0.51 -15.30 -15.30
CA CYS A 311 0.80 -16.14 -14.13
C CYS A 311 0.21 -15.54 -12.84
N SER A 312 0.44 -14.23 -12.66
CA SER A 312 -0.07 -13.45 -11.54
C SER A 312 -0.84 -12.25 -12.06
N GLU A 313 -1.90 -11.91 -11.33
CA GLU A 313 -2.67 -10.68 -11.54
C GLU A 313 -1.82 -9.44 -11.27
N SER A 314 -2.18 -8.32 -11.90
CA SER A 314 -1.55 -7.04 -11.59
C SER A 314 -1.83 -6.63 -10.14
N CYS A 315 -0.80 -6.21 -9.44
CA CYS A 315 -0.89 -5.81 -8.05
C CYS A 315 -1.58 -4.44 -7.93
N PRO A 316 -2.65 -4.33 -7.12
CA PRO A 316 -3.34 -3.07 -6.92
C PRO A 316 -2.47 -2.08 -6.12
N PRO A 317 -2.78 -0.77 -6.18
CA PRO A 317 -2.18 0.22 -5.29
C PRO A 317 -2.33 -0.21 -3.83
N GLY A 318 -1.34 0.11 -3.00
CA GLY A 318 -1.22 -0.35 -1.62
C GLY A 318 -0.43 -1.65 -1.44
N THR A 319 -0.10 -2.32 -2.55
CA THR A 319 0.70 -3.54 -2.56
C THR A 319 1.97 -3.38 -3.41
N ARG A 320 2.91 -4.30 -3.22
CA ARG A 320 4.15 -4.42 -4.01
C ARG A 320 4.36 -5.86 -4.49
N LYS A 321 5.10 -6.02 -5.60
CA LYS A 321 5.45 -7.32 -6.17
C LYS A 321 6.49 -8.07 -5.32
N ALA A 322 6.04 -9.21 -4.80
CA ALA A 322 6.75 -10.34 -4.22
C ALA A 322 7.23 -11.41 -5.22
N ALA A 323 8.48 -11.45 -5.69
CA ALA A 323 8.91 -12.56 -6.55
C ALA A 323 8.75 -13.93 -5.85
N GLN A 324 8.08 -14.89 -6.49
CA GLN A 324 7.92 -16.24 -5.94
C GLN A 324 9.22 -17.03 -6.06
N LYS A 325 9.73 -17.57 -4.94
CA LYS A 325 11.00 -18.29 -4.92
C LYS A 325 10.93 -19.55 -5.81
N GLY A 326 11.84 -19.64 -6.78
CA GLY A 326 11.95 -20.78 -7.70
C GLY A 326 11.00 -20.74 -8.90
N ARG A 327 10.24 -19.66 -9.10
CA ARG A 327 9.37 -19.44 -10.27
C ARG A 327 9.88 -18.26 -11.13
N PRO A 328 9.47 -18.16 -12.41
CA PRO A 328 9.85 -17.05 -13.30
C PRO A 328 9.36 -15.68 -12.83
N VAL A 329 9.95 -14.60 -13.34
CA VAL A 329 9.67 -13.21 -12.93
C VAL A 329 8.22 -12.76 -13.13
N CYS A 330 7.48 -13.39 -14.04
CA CYS A 330 6.06 -13.11 -14.27
C CYS A 330 5.15 -13.64 -13.15
N CYS A 331 5.67 -14.51 -12.28
CA CYS A 331 4.94 -15.09 -11.15
C CYS A 331 5.38 -14.41 -9.85
N TYR A 332 4.48 -13.60 -9.30
CA TYR A 332 4.70 -12.84 -8.08
C TYR A 332 3.45 -12.80 -7.21
N ASP A 333 3.66 -12.57 -5.91
CA ASP A 333 2.61 -12.31 -4.94
C ASP A 333 2.46 -10.81 -4.70
N CYS A 334 1.24 -10.33 -4.52
CA CYS A 334 0.98 -8.95 -4.14
C CYS A 334 1.00 -8.82 -2.62
N ILE A 335 2.07 -8.24 -2.09
CA ILE A 335 2.26 -8.09 -0.63
C ILE A 335 1.90 -6.67 -0.23
N PRO A 336 1.07 -6.45 0.81
CA PRO A 336 0.74 -5.11 1.28
C PRO A 336 1.98 -4.36 1.76
N CYS A 337 2.01 -3.04 1.54
CA CYS A 337 3.07 -2.18 2.06
C CYS A 337 3.11 -2.18 3.59
N ALA A 338 4.30 -1.95 4.15
CA ALA A 338 4.48 -1.85 5.59
C ALA A 338 3.82 -0.59 6.17
N GLU A 339 3.67 -0.54 7.50
CA GLU A 339 3.06 0.62 8.14
C GLU A 339 3.89 1.89 7.97
N GLY A 340 3.24 2.99 7.56
CA GLY A 340 3.92 4.24 7.23
C GLY A 340 4.51 4.29 5.82
N GLU A 341 4.36 3.21 5.04
CA GLU A 341 4.71 3.15 3.62
C GLU A 341 3.47 3.04 2.75
N ILE A 342 3.59 3.51 1.50
CA ILE A 342 2.51 3.47 0.51
C ILE A 342 2.99 3.01 -0.86
N SER A 343 2.06 2.52 -1.66
CA SER A 343 2.24 2.31 -3.10
C SER A 343 1.05 2.92 -3.83
N ASN A 344 1.29 3.98 -4.60
CA ASN A 344 0.25 4.70 -5.34
C ASN A 344 0.06 4.16 -6.76
N GLU A 345 0.99 3.34 -7.25
CA GLU A 345 1.04 2.83 -8.62
C GLU A 345 0.69 1.35 -8.64
N THR A 346 -0.05 0.91 -9.68
CA THR A 346 -0.25 -0.52 -9.95
C THR A 346 1.08 -1.18 -10.27
N ASP A 347 1.24 -2.43 -9.85
CA ASP A 347 2.40 -3.24 -10.20
C ASP A 347 3.76 -2.71 -9.68
N SER A 348 3.75 -1.88 -8.63
CA SER A 348 4.97 -1.37 -8.01
C SER A 348 5.85 -2.48 -7.41
N ILE A 349 7.16 -2.33 -7.55
CA ILE A 349 8.15 -3.23 -6.96
C ILE A 349 8.44 -2.85 -5.50
N ASN A 350 8.39 -1.55 -5.19
CA ASN A 350 8.78 -0.99 -3.89
C ASN A 350 7.70 -0.08 -3.32
N CYS A 351 7.61 -0.02 -2.00
CA CYS A 351 6.77 0.96 -1.30
C CYS A 351 7.59 2.22 -0.96
N LYS A 352 6.94 3.37 -0.93
CA LYS A 352 7.53 4.68 -0.59
C LYS A 352 7.10 5.08 0.82
N GLN A 353 8.02 5.57 1.64
CA GLN A 353 7.70 6.01 3.00
C GLN A 353 7.01 7.38 3.01
N CYS A 354 5.97 7.55 3.84
CA CYS A 354 5.26 8.83 3.96
C CYS A 354 6.12 9.92 4.63
N PRO A 355 6.00 11.19 4.19
CA PRO A 355 6.70 12.32 4.81
C PRO A 355 6.17 12.61 6.22
N GLY A 356 6.98 13.27 7.06
CA GLY A 356 6.84 13.27 8.53
C GLY A 356 5.47 13.57 9.14
N GLU A 357 4.71 14.54 8.63
CA GLU A 357 3.36 14.88 9.15
C GLU A 357 2.25 13.93 8.65
N TYR A 358 2.60 13.02 7.72
CA TYR A 358 1.68 12.10 7.08
C TYR A 358 1.92 10.65 7.52
N TRP A 359 0.90 9.84 7.34
CA TRP A 359 0.87 8.41 7.64
C TRP A 359 0.14 7.67 6.51
N SER A 360 0.46 6.42 6.29
CA SER A 360 -0.26 5.58 5.33
C SER A 360 -1.71 5.39 5.76
N ASN A 361 -2.67 5.53 4.84
CA ASN A 361 -4.07 5.16 5.09
C ASN A 361 -4.25 3.64 5.26
N ALA A 362 -5.46 3.19 5.58
CA ALA A 362 -5.76 1.77 5.81
C ALA A 362 -5.44 0.88 4.59
N GLU A 363 -5.69 1.36 3.38
CA GLU A 363 -5.39 0.67 2.13
C GLU A 363 -3.93 0.80 1.68
N ARG A 364 -3.09 1.57 2.40
CA ARG A 364 -1.68 1.84 2.10
C ARG A 364 -1.43 2.43 0.70
N ASN A 365 -2.43 3.06 0.08
CA ASN A 365 -2.29 3.67 -1.25
C ASN A 365 -2.02 5.18 -1.20
N GLN A 366 -2.26 5.83 -0.06
CA GLN A 366 -2.12 7.28 0.09
C GLN A 366 -1.57 7.70 1.46
N CYS A 367 -0.81 8.80 1.46
CA CYS A 367 -0.34 9.45 2.68
C CYS A 367 -1.40 10.45 3.17
N VAL A 368 -1.94 10.22 4.37
CA VAL A 368 -2.93 11.07 5.04
C VAL A 368 -2.33 11.75 6.26
N LEU A 369 -2.85 12.91 6.66
CA LEU A 369 -2.36 13.63 7.85
C LEU A 369 -2.52 12.77 9.11
N LYS A 370 -1.46 12.72 9.93
CA LYS A 370 -1.49 12.02 11.23
C LYS A 370 -2.57 12.59 12.14
N ALA A 371 -3.23 11.70 12.88
CA ALA A 371 -4.18 12.12 13.90
C ALA A 371 -3.48 12.89 15.02
N VAL A 372 -4.11 13.98 15.47
CA VAL A 372 -3.59 14.82 16.56
C VAL A 372 -4.23 14.36 17.87
N GLU A 373 -3.42 13.99 18.85
CA GLU A 373 -3.87 13.64 20.21
C GLU A 373 -3.56 14.74 21.22
N PHE A 374 -4.53 15.05 22.08
CA PHE A 374 -4.43 15.94 23.24
C PHE A 374 -5.47 15.52 24.28
N LEU A 375 -5.37 16.03 25.52
CA LEU A 375 -6.35 15.74 26.57
C LEU A 375 -7.66 16.49 26.30
N SER A 376 -8.71 15.80 25.83
CA SER A 376 -9.97 16.40 25.41
C SER A 376 -11.01 16.48 26.53
N PHE A 377 -11.91 17.47 26.46
CA PHE A 377 -13.09 17.52 27.34
C PHE A 377 -14.08 16.36 27.09
N THR A 378 -14.01 15.74 25.92
CA THR A 378 -14.96 14.71 25.47
C THR A 378 -14.52 13.28 25.79
N GLU A 379 -13.26 13.06 26.19
CA GLU A 379 -12.78 11.73 26.55
C GLU A 379 -13.02 11.44 28.04
N MET A 380 -13.12 10.16 28.40
CA MET A 380 -13.47 9.73 29.77
C MET A 380 -12.56 10.33 30.85
N MET A 381 -11.24 10.38 30.62
CA MET A 381 -10.30 10.98 31.57
C MET A 381 -10.59 12.47 31.77
N GLY A 382 -10.82 13.23 30.69
CA GLY A 382 -11.17 14.65 30.77
C GLY A 382 -12.48 14.89 31.52
N ILE A 383 -13.52 14.10 31.22
CA ILE A 383 -14.83 14.20 31.87
C ILE A 383 -14.72 14.01 33.39
N VAL A 384 -13.99 12.98 33.84
CA VAL A 384 -13.79 12.69 35.27
C VAL A 384 -13.06 13.84 35.97
N LEU A 385 -12.00 14.38 35.36
CA LEU A 385 -11.22 15.47 35.93
C LEU A 385 -12.03 16.78 36.04
N VAL A 386 -12.83 17.11 35.02
CA VAL A 386 -13.74 18.26 35.05
C VAL A 386 -14.79 18.11 36.15
N PHE A 387 -15.37 16.92 36.30
CA PHE A 387 -16.36 16.66 37.35
C PHE A 387 -15.79 16.93 38.74
N PHE A 388 -14.61 16.38 39.08
CA PHE A 388 -13.99 16.60 40.37
C PHE A 388 -13.56 18.05 40.59
N SER A 389 -13.13 18.76 39.54
CA SER A 389 -12.83 20.19 39.61
C SER A 389 -14.07 21.02 39.97
N LEU A 390 -15.17 20.84 39.24
CA LEU A 390 -16.43 21.56 39.48
C LEU A 390 -17.07 21.17 40.82
N PHE A 391 -16.97 19.90 41.21
CA PHE A 391 -17.41 19.43 42.52
C PHE A 391 -16.62 20.09 43.65
N GLY A 392 -15.30 20.24 43.50
CA GLY A 392 -14.46 20.99 44.43
C GLY A 392 -14.87 22.46 44.56
N VAL A 393 -15.13 23.13 43.43
CA VAL A 393 -15.66 24.51 43.42
C VAL A 393 -17.02 24.58 44.15
N GLY A 394 -17.94 23.67 43.86
CA GLY A 394 -19.25 23.62 44.53
C GLY A 394 -19.13 23.41 46.05
N LEU A 395 -18.27 22.49 46.49
CA LEU A 395 -18.02 22.24 47.91
C LEU A 395 -17.38 23.44 48.61
N THR A 396 -16.37 24.07 48.00
CA THR A 396 -15.75 25.29 48.57
C THR A 396 -16.74 26.45 48.68
N ALA A 397 -17.59 26.65 47.67
CA ALA A 397 -18.64 27.66 47.71
C ALA A 397 -19.66 27.39 48.82
N LEU A 398 -20.10 26.14 48.99
CA LEU A 398 -21.00 25.73 50.08
C LEU A 398 -20.39 26.05 51.46
N VAL A 399 -19.10 25.70 51.66
CA VAL A 399 -18.38 26.01 52.89
C VAL A 399 -18.26 27.52 53.09
N ALA A 400 -17.95 28.29 52.03
CA ALA A 400 -17.86 29.75 52.11
C ALA A 400 -19.20 30.39 52.50
N ILE A 401 -20.32 29.94 51.93
CA ILE A 401 -21.67 30.40 52.28
C ILE A 401 -21.97 30.09 53.74
N LEU A 402 -21.68 28.88 54.21
CA LEU A 402 -21.89 28.48 55.60
C LEU A 402 -21.11 29.37 56.58
N PHE A 403 -19.83 29.61 56.28
CA PHE A 403 -18.96 30.49 57.09
C PHE A 403 -19.42 31.95 57.06
N TYR A 404 -19.95 32.42 55.93
CA TYR A 404 -20.51 33.77 55.82
C TYR A 404 -21.81 33.91 56.62
N SER A 405 -22.75 32.97 56.49
CA SER A 405 -24.03 32.98 57.22
C SER A 405 -23.86 32.82 58.73
N LYS A 406 -22.82 32.11 59.18
CA LYS A 406 -22.50 31.90 60.61
C LYS A 406 -21.34 32.76 61.10
N LYS A 407 -21.05 33.89 60.43
CA LYS A 407 -19.91 34.78 60.76
C LYS A 407 -19.92 35.30 62.20
N GLU A 408 -21.11 35.45 62.80
CA GLU A 408 -21.27 35.91 64.18
C GLU A 408 -20.99 34.84 65.26
N THR A 409 -20.81 33.57 64.87
CA THR A 409 -20.51 32.50 65.84
C THR A 409 -19.11 32.65 66.43
N PRO A 410 -18.92 32.34 67.74
CA PRO A 410 -17.63 32.50 68.41
C PRO A 410 -16.52 31.66 67.77
N ILE A 411 -16.87 30.52 67.14
CA ILE A 411 -15.93 29.67 66.40
C ILE A 411 -15.35 30.38 65.17
N VAL A 412 -16.16 31.14 64.42
CA VAL A 412 -15.69 31.86 63.22
C VAL A 412 -14.93 33.14 63.61
N LYS A 413 -15.35 33.83 64.69
CA LYS A 413 -14.67 35.02 65.22
C LYS A 413 -13.33 34.72 65.88
N ALA A 414 -13.22 33.63 66.66
CA ALA A 414 -11.99 33.22 67.32
C ALA A 414 -10.92 32.74 66.31
N ASN A 415 -11.35 32.31 65.12
CA ASN A 415 -10.50 31.65 64.13
C ASN A 415 -10.12 32.58 62.98
N ASN A 416 -9.54 33.74 63.33
CA ASN A 416 -9.03 34.77 62.44
C ASN A 416 -9.75 34.80 61.07
N SER A 417 -10.98 35.32 61.11
CA SER A 417 -11.95 35.18 60.02
C SER A 417 -11.41 35.65 58.66
N GLU A 418 -10.56 36.68 58.61
CA GLU A 418 -10.04 37.25 57.37
C GLU A 418 -9.15 36.29 56.57
N LEU A 419 -8.18 35.63 57.21
CA LEU A 419 -7.30 34.65 56.53
C LEU A 419 -8.08 33.41 56.08
N SER A 420 -9.07 33.00 56.87
CA SER A 420 -9.93 31.86 56.52
C SER A 420 -10.83 32.18 55.31
N PHE A 421 -11.34 33.41 55.19
CA PHE A 421 -12.08 33.86 54.00
C PHE A 421 -11.17 34.01 52.78
N LEU A 422 -9.93 34.51 52.93
CA LEU A 422 -8.95 34.55 51.83
C LEU A 422 -8.57 33.15 51.34
N LEU A 423 -8.42 32.19 52.24
CA LEU A 423 -8.20 30.79 51.89
C LEU A 423 -9.40 30.19 51.14
N LEU A 424 -10.63 30.43 51.63
CA LEU A 424 -11.88 30.03 50.96
C LEU A 424 -12.10 30.69 49.60
N PHE A 425 -11.52 31.87 49.35
CA PHE A 425 -11.50 32.50 48.04
C PHE A 425 -10.45 31.87 47.10
N SER A 426 -9.27 31.53 47.63
CA SER A 426 -8.17 30.94 46.84
C SER A 426 -8.43 29.50 46.38
N LEU A 427 -9.12 28.69 47.19
CA LEU A 427 -9.37 27.27 46.89
C LEU A 427 -10.23 27.05 45.63
N PRO A 428 -11.34 27.78 45.39
CA PRO A 428 -12.07 27.74 44.13
C PRO A 428 -11.17 28.04 42.91
N LEU A 429 -10.26 29.01 43.04
CA LEU A 429 -9.31 29.35 41.97
C LEU A 429 -8.31 28.20 41.72
N CYS A 430 -7.86 27.51 42.78
CA CYS A 430 -7.02 26.31 42.66
C CYS A 430 -7.76 25.15 41.96
N PHE A 431 -9.05 24.95 42.22
CA PHE A 431 -9.85 23.97 41.48
C PHE A 431 -10.01 24.40 40.01
N LEU A 432 -10.39 25.65 39.73
CA LEU A 432 -10.59 26.16 38.37
C LEU A 432 -9.29 26.17 37.54
N CYS A 433 -8.12 26.37 38.14
CA CYS A 433 -6.86 26.38 37.39
C CYS A 433 -6.59 25.04 36.68
N SER A 434 -7.08 23.92 37.22
CA SER A 434 -6.96 22.60 36.58
C SER A 434 -7.66 22.52 35.23
N LEU A 435 -8.73 23.29 35.00
CA LEU A 435 -9.45 23.32 33.72
C LEU A 435 -8.62 23.94 32.60
N THR A 436 -7.65 24.80 32.93
CA THR A 436 -6.75 25.41 31.93
C THR A 436 -5.81 24.39 31.26
N PHE A 437 -5.66 23.21 31.87
CA PHE A 437 -4.83 22.11 31.38
C PHE A 437 -5.58 21.21 30.39
N ILE A 438 -6.92 21.29 30.33
CA ILE A 438 -7.77 20.45 29.48
C ILE A 438 -8.13 21.20 28.21
N GLY A 439 -8.12 20.50 27.07
CA GLY A 439 -8.48 21.05 25.76
C GLY A 439 -7.30 21.17 24.81
N ARG A 440 -7.56 21.74 23.64
CA ARG A 440 -6.56 21.91 22.58
C ARG A 440 -5.54 22.98 23.00
N PRO A 441 -4.23 22.66 23.06
CA PRO A 441 -3.19 23.63 23.35
C PRO A 441 -3.21 24.82 22.38
N THR A 442 -3.40 26.02 22.92
CA THR A 442 -3.26 27.30 22.22
C THR A 442 -2.15 28.10 22.90
N GLU A 443 -1.65 29.16 22.27
CA GLU A 443 -0.65 30.05 22.87
C GLU A 443 -1.11 30.54 24.25
N TRP A 444 -2.35 31.03 24.35
CA TRP A 444 -2.94 31.48 25.61
C TRP A 444 -3.13 30.37 26.64
N SER A 445 -3.62 29.20 26.22
CA SER A 445 -3.79 28.06 27.15
C SER A 445 -2.44 27.61 27.72
N CYS A 446 -1.40 27.50 26.89
CA CYS A 446 -0.07 27.13 27.35
C CYS A 446 0.52 28.14 28.34
N MET A 447 0.37 29.44 28.07
CA MET A 447 0.82 30.49 28.99
C MET A 447 0.09 30.45 30.33
N LEU A 448 -1.22 30.22 30.33
CA LEU A 448 -2.05 30.25 31.53
C LEU A 448 -1.88 29.02 32.44
N ARG A 449 -1.61 27.83 31.89
CA ARG A 449 -1.55 26.57 32.65
C ARG A 449 -0.69 26.65 33.92
N HIS A 450 0.63 26.75 33.74
CA HIS A 450 1.56 26.71 34.87
C HIS A 450 1.61 28.03 35.65
N THR A 451 1.28 29.15 35.02
CA THR A 451 1.28 30.47 35.67
C THR A 451 0.07 30.64 36.59
N ALA A 452 -1.13 30.25 36.16
CA ALA A 452 -2.33 30.25 36.98
C ALA A 452 -2.18 29.28 38.16
N PHE A 453 -1.65 28.07 37.91
CA PHE A 453 -1.30 27.12 38.97
C PHE A 453 -0.35 27.76 40.00
N GLY A 454 0.78 28.32 39.57
CA GLY A 454 1.77 28.91 40.47
C GLY A 454 1.21 30.04 41.32
N ILE A 455 0.45 30.98 40.72
CA ILE A 455 -0.11 32.13 41.43
C ILE A 455 -1.20 31.70 42.44
N THR A 456 -2.12 30.83 42.02
CA THR A 456 -3.24 30.40 42.88
C THR A 456 -2.77 29.55 44.06
N PHE A 457 -1.86 28.59 43.84
CA PHE A 457 -1.27 27.81 44.91
C PHE A 457 -0.33 28.62 45.79
N GLY A 458 0.43 29.56 45.22
CA GLY A 458 1.23 30.51 46.00
C GLY A 458 0.37 31.31 46.98
N LEU A 459 -0.80 31.79 46.55
CA LEU A 459 -1.78 32.46 47.41
C LEU A 459 -2.34 31.51 48.47
N CYS A 460 -2.73 30.30 48.08
CA CYS A 460 -3.30 29.31 48.99
C CYS A 460 -2.33 28.96 50.12
N ILE A 461 -1.09 28.59 49.79
CA ILE A 461 -0.06 28.22 50.77
C ILE A 461 0.37 29.44 51.60
N SER A 462 0.44 30.64 51.02
CA SER A 462 0.72 31.86 51.78
C SER A 462 -0.35 32.15 52.85
N CYS A 463 -1.63 31.91 52.54
CA CYS A 463 -2.73 32.01 53.51
C CYS A 463 -2.58 30.98 54.65
N VAL A 464 -2.24 29.72 54.33
CA VAL A 464 -2.00 28.68 55.34
C VAL A 464 -0.79 29.04 56.20
N LEU A 465 0.30 29.52 55.60
CA LEU A 465 1.50 29.98 56.29
C LEU A 465 1.18 31.12 57.27
N GLY A 466 0.47 32.16 56.80
CA GLY A 466 0.01 33.25 57.66
C GLY A 466 -0.81 32.74 58.84
N LYS A 467 -1.70 31.77 58.60
CA LYS A 467 -2.50 31.13 59.65
C LYS A 467 -1.65 30.34 60.66
N THR A 468 -0.66 29.58 60.21
CA THR A 468 0.27 28.84 61.09
C THR A 468 1.10 29.76 61.97
N ILE A 469 1.56 30.89 61.44
CA ILE A 469 2.33 31.89 62.19
C ILE A 469 1.47 32.52 63.28
N VAL A 470 0.21 32.84 62.99
CA VAL A 470 -0.74 33.37 63.99
C VAL A 470 -0.93 32.39 65.14
N VAL A 471 -1.13 31.10 64.84
CA VAL A 471 -1.25 30.05 65.87
C VAL A 471 0.02 29.99 66.75
N LEU A 472 1.21 29.97 66.14
CA LEU A 472 2.47 29.96 66.89
C LEU A 472 2.67 31.20 67.76
N MET A 473 2.31 32.38 67.27
CA MET A 473 2.47 33.64 68.01
C MET A 473 1.49 33.78 69.18
N ALA A 474 0.24 33.31 69.03
CA ALA A 474 -0.74 33.30 70.11
C ALA A 474 -0.25 32.50 71.32
N PHE A 475 0.40 31.36 71.09
CA PHE A 475 1.00 30.56 72.16
C PHE A 475 2.27 31.18 72.74
N LYS A 476 3.21 31.66 71.92
CA LYS A 476 4.45 32.27 72.44
C LYS A 476 4.20 33.54 73.27
N ALA A 477 3.10 34.25 73.03
CA ALA A 477 2.74 35.42 73.80
C ALA A 477 2.14 35.11 75.20
N THR A 478 1.89 33.84 75.53
CA THR A 478 1.48 33.42 76.89
C THR A 478 2.66 33.20 77.84
N LEU A 479 3.91 33.27 77.36
CA LEU A 479 5.12 33.29 78.21
C LEU A 479 5.37 34.71 78.74
N PRO A 480 5.60 34.91 80.05
CA PRO A 480 5.72 36.25 80.64
C PRO A 480 6.98 36.96 80.11
N GLY A 481 6.81 38.17 79.54
CA GLY A 481 7.91 39.11 79.27
C GLY A 481 8.08 39.64 77.84
N ILE A 482 7.32 39.19 76.83
CA ILE A 482 7.45 39.72 75.45
C ILE A 482 6.07 39.97 74.82
N ASN A 483 5.77 41.24 74.52
CA ASN A 483 4.48 41.69 74.01
C ASN A 483 4.36 41.54 72.46
N VAL A 484 4.63 40.34 71.94
CA VAL A 484 4.74 40.04 70.49
C VAL A 484 3.43 40.17 69.69
N MET A 485 2.26 40.06 70.33
CA MET A 485 0.96 40.14 69.62
C MET A 485 0.64 41.53 69.05
N LYS A 486 1.27 42.61 69.53
CA LYS A 486 1.11 43.95 68.94
C LYS A 486 1.80 44.09 67.57
N TRP A 487 2.78 43.23 67.27
CA TRP A 487 3.61 43.33 66.07
C TRP A 487 3.01 42.59 64.84
N PHE A 488 2.08 41.66 65.05
CA PHE A 488 1.52 40.82 63.98
C PHE A 488 -0.02 40.82 63.94
N GLY A 489 -0.61 42.02 63.87
CA GLY A 489 -2.06 42.22 63.73
C GLY A 489 -2.64 41.85 62.35
N PRO A 490 -3.97 41.98 62.14
CA PRO A 490 -4.65 41.59 60.89
C PRO A 490 -4.09 42.28 59.64
N ALA A 491 -3.74 43.57 59.73
CA ALA A 491 -3.13 44.30 58.62
C ALA A 491 -1.75 43.72 58.21
N GLN A 492 -0.93 43.30 59.18
CA GLN A 492 0.39 42.72 58.94
C GLN A 492 0.27 41.32 58.31
N GLN A 493 -0.74 40.54 58.69
CA GLN A 493 -1.03 39.24 58.10
C GLN A 493 -1.43 39.38 56.62
N ARG A 494 -2.32 40.32 56.30
CA ARG A 494 -2.71 40.63 54.91
C ARG A 494 -1.50 41.06 54.08
N LEU A 495 -0.68 41.96 54.63
CA LEU A 495 0.53 42.44 53.96
C LEU A 495 1.53 41.29 53.71
N SER A 496 1.69 40.38 54.68
CA SER A 496 2.57 39.22 54.53
C SER A 496 2.09 38.26 53.44
N VAL A 497 0.80 37.93 53.40
CA VAL A 497 0.23 37.08 52.35
C VAL A 497 0.40 37.73 50.98
N LEU A 498 0.06 39.02 50.86
CA LEU A 498 0.23 39.77 49.62
C LEU A 498 1.70 39.80 49.17
N ALA A 499 2.65 40.03 50.07
CA ALA A 499 4.08 40.05 49.76
C ALA A 499 4.57 38.69 49.21
N PHE A 500 4.23 37.58 49.87
CA PHE A 500 4.62 36.25 49.39
C PHE A 500 3.99 35.91 48.03
N THR A 501 2.75 36.33 47.79
CA THR A 501 2.12 36.15 46.47
C THR A 501 2.69 37.05 45.39
N LEU A 502 3.09 38.28 45.73
CA LEU A 502 3.69 39.22 44.80
C LEU A 502 5.02 38.68 44.24
N ILE A 503 5.83 38.04 45.10
CA ILE A 503 7.06 37.36 44.66
C ILE A 503 6.73 36.28 43.62
N GLN A 504 5.69 35.46 43.85
CA GLN A 504 5.26 34.45 42.89
C GLN A 504 4.79 35.06 41.56
N VAL A 505 4.06 36.17 41.60
CA VAL A 505 3.61 36.90 40.40
C VAL A 505 4.81 37.43 39.61
N LEU A 506 5.82 37.99 40.29
CA LEU A 506 7.04 38.48 39.63
C LEU A 506 7.82 37.35 38.94
N ILE A 507 7.93 36.18 39.57
CA ILE A 507 8.56 34.99 38.96
C ILE A 507 7.79 34.58 37.69
N CYS A 508 6.46 34.52 37.75
CA CYS A 508 5.63 34.20 36.58
C CYS A 508 5.77 35.24 35.45
N LEU A 509 5.78 36.54 35.77
CA LEU A 509 5.97 37.62 34.78
C LEU A 509 7.34 37.55 34.11
N LEU A 510 8.39 37.26 34.89
CA LEU A 510 9.75 37.10 34.35
C LEU A 510 9.82 35.89 33.41
N TRP A 511 9.18 34.78 33.76
CA TRP A 511 9.14 33.59 32.90
C TRP A 511 8.40 33.86 31.58
N LEU A 512 7.23 34.51 31.64
CA LEU A 512 6.45 34.85 30.45
C LEU A 512 7.15 35.88 29.53
N THR A 513 7.94 36.80 30.08
CA THR A 513 8.65 37.82 29.27
C THR A 513 9.92 37.29 28.62
N ILE A 514 10.66 36.39 29.28
CA ILE A 514 11.91 35.85 28.73
C ILE A 514 11.63 34.72 27.72
N SER A 515 10.74 33.79 28.08
CA SER A 515 10.57 32.54 27.31
C SER A 515 9.22 31.87 27.66
N PRO A 516 8.12 32.38 27.09
CA PRO A 516 6.78 31.89 27.41
C PRO A 516 6.56 30.45 26.89
N PRO A 517 5.71 29.65 27.56
CA PRO A 517 5.27 28.35 27.05
C PRO A 517 4.49 28.49 25.73
N PHE A 518 4.71 27.57 24.79
CA PHE A 518 4.10 27.60 23.46
C PHE A 518 3.61 26.21 23.00
N PRO A 519 2.61 26.13 22.11
CA PRO A 519 2.12 24.85 21.59
C PRO A 519 3.16 24.18 20.68
N HIS A 520 3.45 22.90 20.95
CA HIS A 520 4.44 22.11 20.23
C HIS A 520 3.84 20.78 19.74
N LYS A 521 4.12 20.43 18.48
CA LYS A 521 3.74 19.14 17.88
C LYS A 521 4.87 18.15 18.06
N ASN A 522 4.68 17.16 18.93
CA ASN A 522 5.65 16.12 19.14
C ASN A 522 5.37 14.91 18.24
N ILE A 523 6.31 14.63 17.33
CA ILE A 523 6.24 13.54 16.34
C ILE A 523 7.21 12.39 16.72
N LYS A 524 7.93 12.50 17.84
CA LYS A 524 8.98 11.54 18.23
C LYS A 524 8.45 10.37 19.07
N TYR A 525 7.43 10.59 19.89
CA TYR A 525 6.92 9.57 20.82
C TYR A 525 6.19 8.43 20.11
N TYR A 526 5.33 8.75 19.13
CA TYR A 526 4.59 7.76 18.35
C TYR A 526 4.74 8.05 16.85
N LYS A 527 4.96 7.01 16.04
CA LYS A 527 5.12 7.18 14.60
C LYS A 527 3.80 7.44 13.90
N GLU A 528 2.70 6.83 14.37
CA GLU A 528 1.37 6.94 13.75
C GLU A 528 0.58 8.21 14.08
N LYS A 529 0.98 8.97 15.12
CA LYS A 529 0.17 10.08 15.67
C LYS A 529 1.03 11.29 16.03
N ILE A 530 0.42 12.47 16.05
CA ILE A 530 1.04 13.72 16.50
C ILE A 530 0.49 14.02 17.89
N ILE A 531 1.35 14.09 18.91
CA ILE A 531 0.95 14.58 20.23
C ILE A 531 1.05 16.10 20.22
N LEU A 532 -0.05 16.78 20.51
CA LEU A 532 -0.06 18.23 20.69
C LEU A 532 0.07 18.55 22.18
N GLU A 533 1.20 19.13 22.56
CA GLU A 533 1.55 19.46 23.94
C GLU A 533 1.99 20.92 24.07
N CYS A 534 2.09 21.43 25.29
CA CYS A 534 2.69 22.74 25.54
C CYS A 534 4.16 22.53 25.88
N SER A 535 5.05 23.06 25.04
CA SER A 535 6.47 23.18 25.39
C SER A 535 6.61 24.19 26.52
N LEU A 536 7.46 23.88 27.50
CA LEU A 536 7.72 24.75 28.65
C LEU A 536 8.43 26.07 28.28
N GLY A 537 9.06 26.13 27.10
CA GLY A 537 9.91 27.25 26.67
C GLY A 537 11.23 27.29 27.46
N SER A 538 11.15 27.62 28.75
CA SER A 538 12.27 27.58 29.70
C SER A 538 12.01 26.60 30.84
N THR A 539 12.84 25.57 30.91
CA THR A 539 12.85 24.61 32.01
C THR A 539 13.18 25.29 33.34
N LEU A 540 14.09 26.29 33.33
CA LEU A 540 14.45 27.05 34.52
C LEU A 540 13.26 27.82 35.09
N GLY A 541 12.45 28.45 34.23
CA GLY A 541 11.26 29.20 34.67
C GLY A 541 10.20 28.31 35.32
N PHE A 542 9.94 27.14 34.71
CA PHE A 542 9.04 26.13 35.27
C PHE A 542 9.50 25.65 36.67
N TRP A 543 10.78 25.28 36.81
CA TRP A 543 11.31 24.84 38.10
C TRP A 543 11.42 25.96 39.13
N ALA A 544 11.59 27.23 38.72
CA ALA A 544 11.54 28.36 39.63
C ALA A 544 10.13 28.57 40.22
N VAL A 545 9.08 28.46 39.40
CA VAL A 545 7.68 28.52 39.85
C VAL A 545 7.36 27.39 40.83
N LEU A 546 7.64 26.14 40.45
CA LEU A 546 7.41 24.98 41.33
C LEU A 546 8.28 25.03 42.60
N GLY A 547 9.54 25.44 42.46
CA GLY A 547 10.49 25.54 43.56
C GLY A 547 10.07 26.55 44.62
N TYR A 548 9.54 27.72 44.22
CA TYR A 548 9.05 28.70 45.19
C TYR A 548 7.80 28.22 45.93
N VAL A 549 6.83 27.62 45.24
CA VAL A 549 5.65 27.01 45.88
C VAL A 549 6.08 25.89 46.84
N GLY A 550 7.05 25.05 46.44
CA GLY A 550 7.63 24.02 47.29
C GLY A 550 8.34 24.60 48.52
N LEU A 551 9.12 25.67 48.37
CA LEU A 551 9.79 26.36 49.47
C LEU A 551 8.78 26.93 50.47
N LEU A 552 7.71 27.59 50.00
CA LEU A 552 6.63 28.06 50.86
C LEU A 552 5.96 26.89 51.61
N ALA A 553 5.72 25.77 50.93
CA ALA A 553 5.11 24.58 51.54
C ALA A 553 6.01 23.96 52.62
N VAL A 554 7.32 23.87 52.38
CA VAL A 554 8.30 23.36 53.39
C VAL A 554 8.36 24.29 54.60
N LEU A 555 8.45 25.61 54.39
CA LEU A 555 8.41 26.59 55.48
C LEU A 555 7.12 26.45 56.30
N CYS A 556 5.98 26.32 55.61
CA CYS A 556 4.69 26.12 56.25
C CYS A 556 4.63 24.81 57.03
N PHE A 557 5.19 23.72 56.49
CA PHE A 557 5.27 22.43 57.17
C PHE A 557 6.13 22.49 58.44
N ILE A 558 7.29 23.16 58.40
CA ILE A 558 8.15 23.36 59.58
C ILE A 558 7.38 24.08 60.69
N PHE A 559 6.70 25.18 60.37
CA PHE A 559 5.92 25.94 61.35
C PHE A 559 4.70 25.15 61.86
N ALA A 560 4.00 24.43 60.99
CA ALA A 560 2.88 23.58 61.39
C ALA A 560 3.32 22.45 62.33
N PHE A 561 4.47 21.83 62.04
CA PHE A 561 5.03 20.78 62.89
C PHE A 561 5.37 21.29 64.29
N LEU A 562 5.98 22.48 64.39
CA LEU A 562 6.23 23.15 65.68
C LEU A 562 4.93 23.49 66.42
N ALA A 563 3.86 23.80 65.71
CA ALA A 563 2.56 24.11 66.32
C ALA A 563 1.85 22.87 66.88
N ARG A 564 2.21 21.66 66.43
CA ARG A 564 1.57 20.40 66.87
C ARG A 564 1.82 20.06 68.33
N THR A 565 2.95 20.49 68.90
CA THR A 565 3.32 20.19 70.30
C THR A 565 2.62 21.10 71.32
N LEU A 566 1.79 22.05 70.88
CA LEU A 566 1.11 23.00 71.74
C LEU A 566 -0.23 22.41 72.24
N PRO A 567 -0.52 22.48 73.56
CA PRO A 567 -1.79 22.03 74.12
C PRO A 567 -2.87 23.08 73.79
N ASP A 568 -3.58 22.89 72.67
CA ASP A 568 -4.72 23.71 72.32
C ASP A 568 -6.02 22.94 72.56
N ASN A 569 -7.05 23.61 73.08
CA ASN A 569 -8.38 23.04 73.31
C ASN A 569 -9.10 22.68 71.99
N PHE A 570 -8.53 23.06 70.84
CA PHE A 570 -8.95 22.68 69.51
C PHE A 570 -7.76 22.11 68.72
N ASN A 571 -7.88 20.86 68.23
CA ASN A 571 -6.86 20.13 67.44
C ASN A 571 -6.50 20.78 66.07
N GLU A 572 -6.65 22.10 65.90
CA GLU A 572 -6.51 22.83 64.65
C GLU A 572 -5.10 22.75 64.04
N ALA A 573 -4.06 22.92 64.85
CA ALA A 573 -2.67 22.81 64.38
C ALA A 573 -2.36 21.40 63.81
N LYS A 574 -2.97 20.35 64.37
CA LYS A 574 -2.83 18.97 63.90
C LYS A 574 -3.45 18.78 62.51
N PHE A 575 -4.62 19.37 62.27
CA PHE A 575 -5.29 19.30 60.96
C PHE A 575 -4.55 20.09 59.88
N ILE A 576 -3.98 21.25 60.21
CA ILE A 576 -3.13 22.02 59.29
C ILE A 576 -1.85 21.26 58.96
N THR A 577 -1.24 20.61 59.95
CA THR A 577 -0.04 19.78 59.71
C THR A 577 -0.36 18.58 58.80
N PHE A 578 -1.51 17.93 59.00
CA PHE A 578 -1.95 16.81 58.17
C PHE A 578 -2.24 17.24 56.73
N SER A 579 -2.85 18.41 56.53
CA SER A 579 -3.12 18.94 55.18
C SER A 579 -1.83 19.25 54.41
N LEU A 580 -0.83 19.83 55.07
CA LEU A 580 0.48 20.12 54.49
C LEU A 580 1.29 18.85 54.22
N LEU A 581 1.16 17.82 55.06
CA LEU A 581 1.78 16.52 54.82
C LEU A 581 1.22 15.87 53.55
N ILE A 582 -0.11 15.87 53.37
CA ILE A 582 -0.74 15.38 52.14
C ILE A 582 -0.23 16.16 50.93
N PHE A 583 -0.18 17.49 51.03
CA PHE A 583 0.35 18.35 49.97
C PHE A 583 1.78 17.94 49.57
N CYS A 584 2.71 17.87 50.53
CA CYS A 584 4.09 17.48 50.26
C CYS A 584 4.18 16.07 49.66
N ALA A 585 3.42 15.10 50.17
CA ALA A 585 3.43 13.74 49.65
C ALA A 585 2.98 13.67 48.18
N VAL A 586 1.91 14.38 47.81
CA VAL A 586 1.38 14.42 46.44
C VAL A 586 2.37 15.06 45.47
N TRP A 587 3.04 16.15 45.86
CA TRP A 587 4.00 16.83 44.98
C TRP A 587 5.35 16.08 44.88
N ILE A 588 5.74 15.32 45.90
CA ILE A 588 6.91 14.42 45.81
C ILE A 588 6.62 13.25 44.85
N THR A 589 5.43 12.65 44.91
CA THR A 589 5.05 11.54 44.02
C THR A 589 4.76 12.00 42.59
N PHE A 590 4.37 13.27 42.40
CA PHE A 590 4.19 13.88 41.09
C PHE A 590 5.47 13.86 40.23
N ILE A 591 6.65 14.14 40.80
CA ILE A 591 7.92 14.25 40.05
C ILE A 591 8.24 12.98 39.24
N PRO A 592 8.29 11.76 39.84
CA PRO A 592 8.57 10.55 39.06
C PRO A 592 7.43 10.21 38.08
N ALA A 593 6.18 10.52 38.41
CA ALA A 593 5.03 10.26 37.53
C ALA A 593 5.02 11.16 36.28
N TYR A 594 5.45 12.42 36.43
CA TYR A 594 5.64 13.38 35.34
C TYR A 594 6.71 12.92 34.34
N VAL A 595 7.84 12.40 34.83
CA VAL A 595 8.94 11.94 33.98
C VAL A 595 8.63 10.63 33.27
N SER A 596 7.83 9.75 33.91
CA SER A 596 7.56 8.40 33.39
C SER A 596 6.42 8.33 32.39
N SER A 597 5.51 9.31 32.40
CA SER A 597 4.33 9.31 31.54
C SER A 597 4.59 10.18 30.31
N PRO A 598 4.24 9.78 29.08
CA PRO A 598 4.32 10.66 27.91
C PRO A 598 2.95 11.24 27.50
N GLY A 599 2.96 12.43 26.89
CA GLY A 599 1.80 13.02 26.22
C GLY A 599 0.64 13.36 27.14
N LYS A 600 -0.60 13.01 26.77
CA LYS A 600 -1.82 13.40 27.52
C LYS A 600 -1.86 12.89 28.97
N PHE A 601 -1.12 11.83 29.29
CA PHE A 601 -1.07 11.28 30.65
C PHE A 601 -0.26 12.15 31.62
N THR A 602 0.77 12.90 31.17
CA THR A 602 1.49 13.85 32.04
C THR A 602 0.55 14.94 32.54
N VAL A 603 -0.25 15.49 31.63
CA VAL A 603 -1.25 16.52 31.90
C VAL A 603 -2.30 16.02 32.88
N ALA A 604 -2.77 14.78 32.72
CA ALA A 604 -3.73 14.18 33.64
C ALA A 604 -3.15 14.01 35.06
N VAL A 605 -1.90 13.60 35.19
CA VAL A 605 -1.19 13.45 36.47
C VAL A 605 -0.98 14.80 37.16
N GLU A 606 -0.66 15.86 36.41
CA GLU A 606 -0.59 17.25 36.93
C GLU A 606 -1.94 17.69 37.53
N ILE A 607 -3.03 17.49 36.79
CA ILE A 607 -4.38 17.83 37.24
C ILE A 607 -4.74 17.03 38.51
N PHE A 608 -4.43 15.74 38.54
CA PHE A 608 -4.67 14.90 39.71
C PHE A 608 -3.94 15.43 40.95
N ALA A 609 -2.67 15.83 40.82
CA ALA A 609 -1.90 16.41 41.91
C ALA A 609 -2.50 17.72 42.43
N ILE A 610 -2.97 18.59 41.52
CA ILE A 610 -3.65 19.85 41.84
C ILE A 610 -4.95 19.58 42.61
N LEU A 611 -5.81 18.69 42.11
CA LEU A 611 -7.09 18.37 42.73
C LEU A 611 -6.90 17.72 44.11
N ALA A 612 -6.03 16.70 44.22
CA ALA A 612 -5.75 16.01 45.47
C ALA A 612 -5.22 16.97 46.55
N SER A 613 -4.30 17.87 46.18
CA SER A 613 -3.79 18.92 47.07
C SER A 613 -4.87 19.87 47.55
N SER A 614 -5.74 20.33 46.64
CA SER A 614 -6.82 21.27 46.95
C SER A 614 -7.90 20.64 47.84
N PHE A 615 -8.29 19.40 47.57
CA PHE A 615 -9.18 18.63 48.44
C PHE A 615 -8.56 18.36 49.82
N GLY A 616 -7.26 18.04 49.88
CA GLY A 616 -6.53 17.89 51.13
C GLY A 616 -6.61 19.14 52.02
N LEU A 617 -6.38 20.32 51.44
CA LEU A 617 -6.50 21.60 52.16
C LEU A 617 -7.94 21.88 52.60
N LEU A 618 -8.93 21.67 51.72
CA LEU A 618 -10.35 21.89 52.03
C LEU A 618 -10.84 20.99 53.17
N PHE A 619 -10.67 19.67 53.03
CA PHE A 619 -11.22 18.70 53.98
C PHE A 619 -10.51 18.77 55.33
N CYS A 620 -9.19 18.90 55.36
CA CYS A 620 -8.47 18.92 56.63
C CYS A 620 -8.73 20.21 57.42
N ILE A 621 -8.77 21.38 56.76
CA ILE A 621 -8.86 22.67 57.46
C ILE A 621 -10.31 23.03 57.80
N PHE A 622 -11.27 22.74 56.92
CA PHE A 622 -12.65 23.22 57.06
C PHE A 622 -13.66 22.14 57.47
N ALA A 623 -13.49 20.87 57.10
CA ALA A 623 -14.48 19.84 57.44
C ALA A 623 -14.67 19.66 58.97
N PRO A 624 -13.61 19.66 59.82
CA PRO A 624 -13.79 19.61 61.27
C PRO A 624 -14.60 20.80 61.81
N LYS A 625 -14.46 21.97 61.20
CA LYS A 625 -15.15 23.21 61.62
C LYS A 625 -16.61 23.21 61.18
N CYS A 626 -16.88 22.79 59.94
CA CYS A 626 -18.24 22.57 59.46
C CYS A 626 -18.99 21.56 60.33
N TYR A 627 -18.34 20.46 60.73
CA TYR A 627 -18.92 19.45 61.60
C TYR A 627 -19.33 20.01 62.97
N ILE A 628 -18.46 20.78 63.62
CA ILE A 628 -18.76 21.42 64.91
C ILE A 628 -19.90 22.45 64.76
N ILE A 629 -19.87 23.28 63.71
CA ILE A 629 -20.89 24.32 63.47
C ILE A 629 -22.28 23.71 63.23
N LEU A 630 -22.37 22.58 62.52
CA LEU A 630 -23.65 21.95 62.15
C LEU A 630 -24.21 20.99 63.20
N PHE A 631 -23.35 20.15 63.81
CA PHE A 631 -23.80 19.03 64.64
C PHE A 631 -23.56 19.21 66.14
N LYS A 632 -22.80 20.22 66.57
CA LYS A 632 -22.45 20.45 67.98
C LYS A 632 -22.87 21.84 68.46
N SER A 633 -24.19 22.08 68.55
CA SER A 633 -24.73 23.37 69.00
C SER A 633 -24.34 23.77 70.43
N ASP A 634 -24.09 22.80 71.32
CA ASP A 634 -23.80 23.06 72.74
C ASP A 634 -22.39 23.65 72.98
N GLN A 635 -21.48 23.54 72.01
CA GLN A 635 -20.18 24.22 72.02
C GLN A 635 -20.24 25.64 71.41
N ASN A 636 -21.40 26.06 70.87
CA ASN A 636 -21.61 27.39 70.28
C ASN A 636 -22.23 28.40 71.27
N THR A 637 -22.56 28.01 72.50
CA THR A 637 -23.16 28.87 73.52
C THR A 637 -22.09 29.58 74.35
N ASN A 638 -22.26 30.90 74.53
CA ASN A 638 -21.35 31.81 75.25
C ASN A 638 -21.03 31.43 76.72
N ALA A 639 -21.67 30.40 77.27
CA ALA A 639 -21.52 29.98 78.66
C ALA A 639 -20.21 29.21 78.91
N LEU A 640 -19.71 28.42 77.95
CA LEU A 640 -18.45 27.66 78.11
C LEU A 640 -17.20 28.44 77.67
N THR A 641 -17.34 29.40 76.75
CA THR A 641 -16.26 30.34 76.40
C THR A 641 -16.02 31.37 77.49
N LYS A 642 -17.05 31.74 78.28
CA LYS A 642 -16.85 32.60 79.45
C LYS A 642 -16.18 31.89 80.63
N VAL A 643 -16.41 30.59 80.86
CA VAL A 643 -15.71 29.85 81.94
C VAL A 643 -14.20 29.75 81.65
N ALA A 644 -13.81 29.52 80.40
CA ALA A 644 -12.41 29.53 80.00
C ALA A 644 -11.74 30.93 80.06
N VAL A 645 -12.52 32.02 79.97
CA VAL A 645 -11.99 33.40 80.09
C VAL A 645 -12.09 33.93 81.53
N SER A 646 -13.05 33.46 82.34
CA SER A 646 -13.21 33.86 83.75
C SER A 646 -12.28 33.10 84.68
N GLU A 647 -11.96 31.82 84.41
CA GLU A 647 -10.90 31.12 85.13
C GLU A 647 -9.50 31.66 84.77
N PHE A 648 -9.34 32.31 83.61
CA PHE A 648 -8.07 32.93 83.17
C PHE A 648 -7.80 34.31 83.81
N TYR A 649 -8.83 35.05 84.24
CA TYR A 649 -8.65 36.33 84.95
C TYR A 649 -8.58 36.20 86.48
N SER A 650 -8.99 35.07 87.05
CA SER A 650 -8.96 34.87 88.52
C SER A 650 -7.62 34.32 89.05
N PHE A 651 -6.66 33.99 88.18
CA PHE A 651 -5.30 33.55 88.54
C PHE A 651 -4.23 34.64 88.34
N ALA A 652 -4.65 35.88 88.08
CA ALA A 652 -3.78 37.04 87.91
C ALA A 652 -4.05 38.15 88.96
N ILE A 653 -4.04 37.75 90.24
CA ILE A 653 -3.63 38.58 91.39
C ILE A 653 -2.59 37.78 92.16
#